data_AF-O26417-F1
#
_entry.id   AF-O26417-F1
#
_cell.length_a   1.000
_cell.length_b   1.000
_cell.length_c   1.000
_cell.angle_alpha   90.00
_cell.angle_beta   90.00
_cell.angle_gamma   90.00
#
_symmetry.space_group_name_H-M   'P 1'
#
loop_
_entity.id
_entity.type
_entity.pdbx_description
1 polymer ?
#
loop_
_entity_poly.entity_id
_entity_poly.type
_entity_poly.pdbx_seq_one_letter_code
_entity_poly.pdbx_strand_id
1 'polypeptide(L)'
;MWGWLQDNTTLYNTGKLPPTHNLLAFYWWMRKVYRADAILSVFSLVPLMPGKQEGLSSKDWGAVLLQDMPIIHVLPMDAPAIFDKRRANMLIINFMTPVLIPSGLYGNLSELYDNIRLYMETVDDTLKNAYRDKIINQSRTVGFNYTGDSFDEFLADVTAYLDDIRKSYIPYGPHVLGRAPEGEELIQLLIAMLPPINGTATESLLREVVLNNLTPEEAQIRTTGSLNATITGYLQLAIEYTQRIRNCTSEITAILTALEGGYITPGPRGDPIRNPDALPTGRNPYPLDSRTIPTRTAWETAVKLVDSFLEDYLSKHGTYPTKVAFVLWASETMRHQGVMEAEILYLMGVKPVWDSKGRVKDVELITNLTRPRIDITVVTSGLYRDLHMDIITLIDRAVKLAAGASDTPNHIRNNSETIYLKLLGEGFSETDARRLSLLRIFSEEPGAYSPGLQEAIPASETWNNSDQLASFYLERVSSAYGENITGLKVPSIFRENLMDVTVAMFSRSSNLYGALEHPMVAAYFGGLSLAVERVSGSKPEMYINNLRSDAKIETMSQFLTRDLLTRYLNPRWIEGMMKGGYDGARYIDSFVENLWMWQVTNPELVSESTWDMVNSIYVRDSYDMGLNEFFSKSNPYARASIIARLIETVRKGYWSPSDQVKASLANEYINMVNQYGVVCCHHTCANIVLNQWIVSLSTLNSAAIEKFKHTMAAAWGENLPATDTDKPSNEGNGEHSVSDGSSRGESDAMSAATSSGTSGSAGVSQSTSASSSPTENGDVKAYEVAASTEGTSETTQMPVYALIGIIAIVGLMGAGYLLSGRRKIK
;
A
#
# COMPACT_ATOMS: atom_id res chain seq x y z
N MET A 1 -7.96 -16.26 1.48
CA MET A 1 -6.66 -15.56 1.35
C MET A 1 -6.06 -15.87 -0.02
N TRP A 2 -5.12 -15.06 -0.51
CA TRP A 2 -4.50 -15.25 -1.84
C TRP A 2 -3.64 -16.52 -1.89
N GLY A 3 -2.69 -16.66 -0.97
CA GLY A 3 -1.78 -17.81 -0.88
C GLY A 3 -0.35 -17.46 -0.46
N TRP A 4 0.06 -16.19 -0.57
CA TRP A 4 1.43 -15.71 -0.27
C TRP A 4 2.07 -16.31 0.98
N LEU A 5 1.38 -16.27 2.12
CA LEU A 5 1.85 -16.76 3.42
C LEU A 5 1.64 -18.28 3.65
N GLN A 6 1.61 -19.10 2.59
CA GLN A 6 1.54 -20.57 2.74
C GLN A 6 2.89 -21.18 3.11
N ASP A 7 3.97 -20.72 2.48
CA ASP A 7 5.35 -21.17 2.70
C ASP A 7 6.32 -20.18 2.04
N ASN A 8 7.62 -20.26 2.36
CA ASN A 8 8.63 -19.34 1.84
C ASN A 8 8.82 -19.41 0.30
N THR A 9 8.56 -20.56 -0.33
CA THR A 9 8.62 -20.71 -1.81
C THR A 9 7.48 -19.93 -2.49
N THR A 10 6.32 -19.92 -1.85
CA THR A 10 5.14 -19.17 -2.28
C THR A 10 5.29 -17.68 -2.00
N LEU A 11 5.85 -17.31 -0.84
CA LEU A 11 6.12 -15.92 -0.43
C LEU A 11 7.12 -15.22 -1.38
N TYR A 12 8.23 -15.87 -1.69
CA TYR A 12 9.29 -15.35 -2.57
C TYR A 12 9.11 -15.74 -4.03
N ASN A 13 7.88 -16.09 -4.45
CA ASN A 13 7.59 -16.46 -5.83
C ASN A 13 7.74 -15.26 -6.78
N THR A 14 8.60 -15.36 -7.79
CA THR A 14 8.95 -14.27 -8.71
C THR A 14 8.02 -14.15 -9.93
N GLY A 15 6.92 -14.91 -9.99
CA GLY A 15 5.97 -14.93 -11.10
C GLY A 15 4.50 -15.01 -10.66
N LYS A 16 3.67 -15.63 -11.49
CA LYS A 16 2.21 -15.79 -11.29
C LYS A 16 1.85 -16.82 -10.21
N LEU A 17 1.24 -16.38 -9.10
CA LEU A 17 0.62 -17.26 -8.11
C LEU A 17 -0.84 -17.64 -8.50
N PRO A 18 -1.16 -18.92 -8.73
CA PRO A 18 -2.53 -19.37 -8.98
C PRO A 18 -3.39 -19.34 -7.69
N PRO A 19 -4.73 -19.39 -7.80
CA PRO A 19 -5.61 -19.53 -6.65
C PRO A 19 -5.39 -20.85 -5.91
N THR A 20 -5.39 -20.79 -4.57
CA THR A 20 -5.35 -22.00 -3.73
C THR A 20 -6.59 -22.89 -3.94
N HIS A 21 -6.46 -24.19 -3.63
CA HIS A 21 -7.60 -25.11 -3.64
C HIS A 21 -8.75 -24.65 -2.73
N ASN A 22 -8.45 -24.00 -1.61
CA ASN A 22 -9.46 -23.44 -0.70
C ASN A 22 -10.22 -22.28 -1.35
N LEU A 23 -9.54 -21.44 -2.15
CA LEU A 23 -10.18 -20.34 -2.88
C LEU A 23 -11.06 -20.86 -4.03
N LEU A 24 -10.60 -21.89 -4.76
CA LEU A 24 -11.41 -22.60 -5.75
C LEU A 24 -12.65 -23.26 -5.12
N ALA A 25 -12.46 -23.94 -3.98
CA ALA A 25 -13.54 -24.59 -3.24
C ALA A 25 -14.61 -23.60 -2.78
N PHE A 26 -14.24 -22.41 -2.29
CA PHE A 26 -15.19 -21.36 -1.89
C PHE A 26 -16.10 -20.95 -3.05
N TYR A 27 -15.56 -20.49 -4.18
CA TYR A 27 -16.39 -20.04 -5.31
C TYR A 27 -17.21 -21.18 -5.94
N TRP A 28 -16.66 -22.40 -5.99
CA TRP A 28 -17.41 -23.55 -6.50
C TRP A 28 -18.49 -24.04 -5.53
N TRP A 29 -18.30 -23.90 -4.21
CA TRP A 29 -19.33 -24.17 -3.20
C TRP A 29 -20.47 -23.14 -3.30
N MET A 30 -20.14 -21.84 -3.40
CA MET A 30 -21.11 -20.75 -3.61
C MET A 30 -22.01 -21.04 -4.83
N ARG A 31 -21.44 -21.46 -5.96
CA ARG A 31 -22.21 -21.79 -7.17
C ARG A 31 -22.96 -23.14 -7.09
N LYS A 32 -22.31 -24.21 -6.65
CA LYS A 32 -22.80 -25.59 -6.86
C LYS A 32 -23.57 -26.17 -5.68
N VAL A 33 -23.23 -25.76 -4.46
CA VAL A 33 -23.74 -26.32 -3.20
C VAL A 33 -24.71 -25.35 -2.53
N TYR A 34 -24.25 -24.13 -2.25
CA TYR A 34 -25.09 -23.06 -1.70
C TYR A 34 -26.07 -22.50 -2.74
N ARG A 35 -25.66 -22.46 -4.02
CA ARG A 35 -26.45 -21.99 -5.17
C ARG A 35 -26.87 -20.53 -5.05
N ALA A 36 -25.90 -19.65 -4.80
CA ALA A 36 -26.13 -18.21 -4.92
C ALA A 36 -26.48 -17.82 -6.36
N ASP A 37 -27.47 -16.94 -6.53
CA ASP A 37 -27.81 -16.33 -7.82
C ASP A 37 -26.86 -15.16 -8.17
N ALA A 38 -26.27 -14.52 -7.16
CA ALA A 38 -25.26 -13.46 -7.29
C ALA A 38 -24.36 -13.39 -6.05
N ILE A 39 -23.19 -12.74 -6.17
CA ILE A 39 -22.29 -12.43 -5.04
C ILE A 39 -22.18 -10.92 -4.85
N LEU A 40 -22.44 -10.43 -3.63
CA LEU A 40 -22.05 -9.10 -3.19
C LEU A 40 -20.63 -9.14 -2.60
N SER A 41 -19.75 -8.22 -3.03
CA SER A 41 -18.35 -8.17 -2.64
C SER A 41 -17.94 -6.77 -2.16
N VAL A 42 -17.31 -6.69 -0.98
CA VAL A 42 -16.65 -5.47 -0.47
C VAL A 42 -15.15 -5.40 -0.80
N PHE A 43 -14.56 -6.53 -1.19
CA PHE A 43 -13.20 -6.66 -1.70
C PHE A 43 -13.07 -7.99 -2.46
N SER A 44 -12.30 -8.02 -3.56
CA SER A 44 -12.04 -9.27 -4.30
C SER A 44 -10.62 -9.37 -4.82
N LEU A 45 -10.03 -10.56 -4.62
CA LEU A 45 -8.74 -10.94 -5.22
C LEU A 45 -8.89 -11.44 -6.66
N VAL A 46 -10.11 -11.68 -7.15
CA VAL A 46 -10.34 -12.35 -8.45
C VAL A 46 -9.79 -11.57 -9.65
N PRO A 47 -9.90 -10.22 -9.73
CA PRO A 47 -9.26 -9.46 -10.80
C PRO A 47 -7.74 -9.65 -10.85
N LEU A 48 -7.09 -9.85 -9.69
CA LEU A 48 -5.65 -10.08 -9.55
C LEU A 48 -5.21 -11.53 -9.87
N MET A 49 -6.16 -12.45 -10.13
CA MET A 49 -5.82 -13.85 -10.43
C MET A 49 -5.19 -13.99 -11.82
N PRO A 50 -4.20 -14.89 -12.02
CA PRO A 50 -3.42 -14.88 -13.25
C PRO A 50 -4.21 -15.15 -14.52
N GLY A 51 -3.86 -14.42 -15.58
CA GLY A 51 -4.52 -14.49 -16.88
C GLY A 51 -4.37 -13.20 -17.71
N LYS A 52 -4.97 -13.17 -18.89
CA LYS A 52 -4.99 -12.03 -19.84
C LYS A 52 -5.47 -10.72 -19.20
N GLN A 53 -4.81 -9.60 -19.54
CA GLN A 53 -5.11 -8.24 -19.06
C GLN A 53 -6.60 -7.84 -19.16
N GLU A 54 -7.28 -8.30 -20.21
CA GLU A 54 -8.72 -8.15 -20.41
C GLU A 54 -9.23 -9.26 -21.35
N GLY A 55 -10.55 -9.43 -21.47
CA GLY A 55 -11.14 -10.40 -22.39
C GLY A 55 -10.75 -11.85 -22.04
N LEU A 56 -10.97 -12.22 -20.77
CA LEU A 56 -10.60 -13.53 -20.24
C LEU A 56 -11.16 -14.67 -21.09
N SER A 57 -10.32 -15.66 -21.34
CA SER A 57 -10.73 -16.96 -21.86
C SER A 57 -11.21 -17.87 -20.72
N SER A 58 -11.90 -18.95 -21.07
CA SER A 58 -12.33 -20.00 -20.12
C SER A 58 -11.18 -20.78 -19.46
N LYS A 59 -9.91 -20.39 -19.70
CA LYS A 59 -8.71 -20.94 -19.06
C LYS A 59 -8.01 -19.96 -18.11
N ASP A 60 -8.39 -18.68 -18.12
CA ASP A 60 -7.83 -17.68 -17.22
C ASP A 60 -8.47 -17.82 -15.82
N TRP A 61 -7.70 -17.67 -14.74
CA TRP A 61 -8.15 -18.09 -13.40
C TRP A 61 -9.39 -17.34 -12.90
N GLY A 62 -9.56 -16.06 -13.27
CA GLY A 62 -10.77 -15.30 -12.97
C GLY A 62 -12.04 -15.96 -13.55
N ALA A 63 -11.97 -16.41 -14.80
CA ALA A 63 -13.08 -17.12 -15.44
C ALA A 63 -13.29 -18.54 -14.87
N VAL A 64 -12.22 -19.22 -14.42
CA VAL A 64 -12.33 -20.55 -13.77
C VAL A 64 -13.00 -20.47 -12.38
N LEU A 65 -12.74 -19.39 -11.65
CA LEU A 65 -13.33 -19.10 -10.33
C LEU A 65 -14.80 -18.71 -10.44
N LEU A 66 -15.12 -17.68 -11.23
CA LEU A 66 -16.47 -17.10 -11.29
C LEU A 66 -17.40 -17.80 -12.27
N GLN A 67 -16.87 -18.20 -13.42
CA GLN A 67 -17.61 -18.71 -14.56
C GLN A 67 -18.73 -17.72 -14.97
N ASP A 68 -19.99 -18.06 -14.70
CA ASP A 68 -21.16 -17.27 -15.10
C ASP A 68 -21.79 -16.50 -13.91
N MET A 69 -21.16 -16.52 -12.73
CA MET A 69 -21.68 -15.91 -11.50
C MET A 69 -21.74 -14.37 -11.61
N PRO A 70 -22.91 -13.74 -11.47
CA PRO A 70 -23.01 -12.28 -11.33
C PRO A 70 -22.32 -11.81 -10.06
N ILE A 71 -21.46 -10.78 -10.17
CA ILE A 71 -20.85 -10.14 -9.00
C ILE A 71 -21.16 -8.65 -9.00
N ILE A 72 -21.73 -8.22 -7.88
CA ILE A 72 -21.91 -6.82 -7.52
C ILE A 72 -20.78 -6.48 -6.55
N HIS A 73 -19.90 -5.56 -6.94
CA HIS A 73 -18.75 -5.19 -6.12
C HIS A 73 -18.84 -3.70 -5.75
N VAL A 74 -18.86 -3.42 -4.45
CA VAL A 74 -18.86 -2.05 -3.93
C VAL A 74 -17.44 -1.53 -3.79
N LEU A 75 -17.20 -0.30 -4.27
CA LEU A 75 -15.90 0.36 -4.22
C LEU A 75 -16.06 1.86 -3.88
N PRO A 76 -15.10 2.51 -3.20
CA PRO A 76 -15.19 3.94 -2.97
C PRO A 76 -15.15 4.71 -4.30
N MET A 77 -15.78 5.89 -4.34
CA MET A 77 -15.93 6.72 -5.54
C MET A 77 -14.61 7.17 -6.20
N ASP A 78 -13.48 7.05 -5.50
CA ASP A 78 -12.14 7.28 -6.04
C ASP A 78 -11.37 5.99 -6.44
N ALA A 79 -12.03 4.82 -6.53
CA ALA A 79 -11.37 3.56 -6.89
C ALA A 79 -11.14 3.37 -8.41
N PRO A 80 -10.09 2.63 -8.84
CA PRO A 80 -9.82 2.29 -10.24
C PRO A 80 -10.69 1.12 -10.77
N ALA A 81 -12.01 1.24 -10.61
CA ALA A 81 -13.08 0.26 -10.90
C ALA A 81 -13.14 -0.36 -12.32
N ILE A 82 -12.21 -0.03 -13.22
CA ILE A 82 -12.16 -0.56 -14.60
C ILE A 82 -11.49 -1.94 -14.68
N PHE A 83 -10.61 -2.25 -13.73
CA PHE A 83 -9.88 -3.53 -13.66
C PHE A 83 -10.83 -4.69 -13.35
N ASP A 84 -11.65 -4.50 -12.33
CA ASP A 84 -12.67 -5.41 -11.81
C ASP A 84 -13.70 -5.76 -12.90
N LYS A 85 -14.10 -4.75 -13.67
CA LYS A 85 -14.97 -4.90 -14.85
C LYS A 85 -14.31 -5.76 -15.94
N ARG A 86 -13.06 -5.44 -16.34
CA ARG A 86 -12.39 -6.08 -17.48
C ARG A 86 -11.88 -7.50 -17.19
N ARG A 87 -11.57 -7.84 -15.94
CA ARG A 87 -11.01 -9.14 -15.54
C ARG A 87 -11.93 -10.02 -14.70
N ALA A 88 -13.03 -9.48 -14.15
CA ALA A 88 -13.97 -10.27 -13.34
C ALA A 88 -15.45 -10.02 -13.67
N ASN A 89 -15.77 -9.26 -14.74
CA ASN A 89 -17.12 -8.91 -15.17
C ASN A 89 -17.98 -8.26 -14.05
N MET A 90 -17.34 -7.63 -13.06
CA MET A 90 -18.03 -7.11 -11.88
C MET A 90 -18.87 -5.86 -12.21
N LEU A 91 -20.13 -5.88 -11.80
CA LEU A 91 -20.98 -4.68 -11.75
C LEU A 91 -20.53 -3.85 -10.55
N ILE A 92 -19.93 -2.69 -10.81
CA ILE A 92 -19.42 -1.82 -9.75
C ILE A 92 -20.51 -0.84 -9.32
N ILE A 93 -20.65 -0.68 -8.01
CA ILE A 93 -21.49 0.34 -7.38
C ILE A 93 -20.58 1.18 -6.51
N ASN A 94 -20.45 2.47 -6.81
CA ASN A 94 -19.62 3.35 -6.01
C ASN A 94 -20.31 3.75 -4.70
N PHE A 95 -19.50 3.91 -3.65
CA PHE A 95 -19.91 4.51 -2.38
C PHE A 95 -19.01 5.70 -2.04
N MET A 96 -19.42 6.57 -1.10
CA MET A 96 -18.65 7.77 -0.79
C MET A 96 -17.27 7.44 -0.21
N THR A 97 -16.30 8.34 -0.42
CA THR A 97 -15.12 8.32 0.44
C THR A 97 -15.54 8.58 1.89
N PRO A 98 -14.76 8.14 2.89
CA PRO A 98 -14.79 8.76 4.21
C PRO A 98 -14.94 10.28 4.16
N VAL A 99 -15.56 10.85 5.19
CA VAL A 99 -15.71 12.30 5.36
C VAL A 99 -14.31 12.93 5.37
N LEU A 100 -14.03 13.78 4.38
CA LEU A 100 -12.76 14.49 4.30
C LEU A 100 -12.89 15.82 5.03
N ILE A 101 -12.07 16.02 6.07
CA ILE A 101 -12.05 17.24 6.88
C ILE A 101 -10.64 17.86 6.86
N PRO A 102 -10.49 19.18 7.11
CA PRO A 102 -9.17 19.78 7.37
C PRO A 102 -8.53 19.17 8.62
N SER A 103 -7.21 18.88 8.55
CA SER A 103 -6.47 18.29 9.68
C SER A 103 -6.27 19.28 10.83
N GLY A 104 -6.22 20.58 10.53
CA GLY A 104 -5.89 21.62 11.49
C GLY A 104 -4.45 21.52 12.01
N LEU A 105 -4.15 22.28 13.07
CA LEU A 105 -2.92 22.19 13.87
C LEU A 105 -3.29 21.79 15.30
N TYR A 106 -2.34 21.17 16.00
CA TYR A 106 -2.52 20.64 17.35
C TYR A 106 -1.20 20.65 18.12
N GLY A 107 -1.26 20.70 19.46
CA GLY A 107 -0.09 20.70 20.33
C GLY A 107 0.98 21.72 19.90
N ASN A 108 2.24 21.27 19.86
CA ASN A 108 3.41 22.08 19.48
C ASN A 108 3.28 22.74 18.10
N LEU A 109 2.52 22.16 17.15
CA LEU A 109 2.31 22.77 15.83
C LEU A 109 1.45 24.03 15.91
N SER A 110 0.45 24.04 16.80
CA SER A 110 -0.35 25.23 17.08
C SER A 110 0.47 26.27 17.84
N GLU A 111 1.27 25.85 18.82
CA GLU A 111 2.13 26.78 19.58
C GLU A 111 3.18 27.44 18.70
N LEU A 112 3.80 26.70 17.76
CA LEU A 112 4.73 27.24 16.78
C LEU A 112 4.04 28.26 15.86
N TYR A 113 2.85 27.95 15.33
CA TYR A 113 2.08 28.87 14.49
C TYR A 113 1.68 30.16 15.24
N ASP A 114 1.30 30.06 16.52
CA ASP A 114 1.04 31.24 17.36
C ASP A 114 2.31 32.01 17.71
N ASN A 115 3.45 31.35 17.98
CA ASN A 115 4.74 32.02 18.19
C ASN A 115 5.17 32.79 16.91
N ILE A 116 4.94 32.24 15.71
CA ILE A 116 5.16 32.92 14.43
C ILE A 116 4.26 34.14 14.29
N ARG A 117 2.95 34.00 14.55
CA ARG A 117 2.00 35.12 14.52
C ARG A 117 2.40 36.23 15.50
N LEU A 118 2.78 35.88 16.72
CA LEU A 118 3.25 36.82 17.74
C LEU A 118 4.58 37.48 17.36
N TYR A 119 5.50 36.79 16.68
CA TYR A 119 6.72 37.39 16.13
C TYR A 119 6.41 38.49 15.09
N MET A 120 5.42 38.25 14.22
CA MET A 120 4.98 39.22 13.21
C MET A 120 4.29 40.43 13.85
N GLU A 121 3.46 40.21 14.87
CA GLU A 121 2.74 41.27 15.61
C GLU A 121 3.64 42.08 16.56
N THR A 122 4.75 41.51 17.03
CA THR A 122 5.62 42.13 18.05
C THR A 122 6.52 43.23 17.47
N VAL A 123 6.52 44.38 18.16
CA VAL A 123 7.34 45.57 17.86
C VAL A 123 8.54 45.72 18.82
N ASP A 124 8.50 45.11 20.01
CA ASP A 124 9.63 45.13 20.95
C ASP A 124 10.74 44.14 20.54
N ASP A 125 11.95 44.65 20.30
CA ASP A 125 13.08 43.85 19.81
C ASP A 125 13.49 42.72 20.78
N THR A 126 13.35 42.91 22.09
CA THR A 126 13.75 41.89 23.08
C THR A 126 12.80 40.71 23.04
N LEU A 127 11.50 40.99 23.05
CA LEU A 127 10.44 39.99 22.93
C LEU A 127 10.41 39.34 21.54
N LYS A 128 10.69 40.11 20.47
CA LYS A 128 10.79 39.59 19.10
C LYS A 128 11.94 38.61 18.93
N ASN A 129 13.10 38.88 19.52
CA ASN A 129 14.20 37.92 19.57
C ASN A 129 13.85 36.67 20.41
N ALA A 130 13.14 36.82 21.54
CA ALA A 130 12.68 35.67 22.32
C ALA A 130 11.68 34.77 21.54
N TYR A 131 10.81 35.34 20.71
CA TYR A 131 9.97 34.55 19.78
C TYR A 131 10.81 33.90 18.67
N ARG A 132 11.78 34.62 18.09
CA ARG A 132 12.70 34.07 17.06
C ARG A 132 13.39 32.80 17.53
N ASP A 133 13.97 32.82 18.73
CA ASP A 133 14.71 31.66 19.26
C ASP A 133 13.79 30.48 19.59
N LYS A 134 12.56 30.75 20.06
CA LYS A 134 11.51 29.71 20.20
C LYS A 134 11.17 29.08 18.85
N ILE A 135 10.89 29.89 17.83
CA ILE A 135 10.53 29.43 16.47
C ILE A 135 11.65 28.56 15.92
N ILE A 136 12.91 29.01 15.98
CA ILE A 136 14.07 28.25 15.50
C ILE A 136 14.18 26.89 16.21
N ASN A 137 13.95 26.84 17.54
CA ASN A 137 14.04 25.59 18.28
C ASN A 137 12.85 24.64 18.01
N GLN A 138 11.63 25.17 17.92
CA GLN A 138 10.42 24.39 17.64
C GLN A 138 10.38 23.86 16.20
N SER A 139 10.86 24.63 15.22
CA SER A 139 10.90 24.26 13.80
C SER A 139 11.72 22.97 13.54
N ARG A 140 12.73 22.69 14.37
CA ARG A 140 13.49 21.43 14.31
C ARG A 140 12.62 20.19 14.46
N THR A 141 11.54 20.27 15.24
CA THR A 141 10.60 19.15 15.45
C THR A 141 9.78 18.80 14.22
N VAL A 142 9.72 19.71 13.24
CA VAL A 142 9.09 19.52 11.93
C VAL A 142 10.12 19.41 10.79
N GLY A 143 11.40 19.20 11.10
CA GLY A 143 12.49 18.99 10.13
C GLY A 143 13.20 20.27 9.66
N PHE A 144 12.72 21.46 10.06
CA PHE A 144 13.27 22.74 9.60
C PHE A 144 14.42 23.23 10.51
N ASN A 145 15.63 23.27 9.95
CA ASN A 145 16.83 23.74 10.64
C ASN A 145 17.26 25.10 10.08
N TYR A 146 17.28 26.13 10.93
CA TYR A 146 17.80 27.44 10.56
C TYR A 146 19.34 27.39 10.46
N THR A 147 19.86 27.73 9.28
CA THR A 147 21.28 27.65 8.90
C THR A 147 22.11 28.89 9.28
N GLY A 148 21.47 30.03 9.52
CA GLY A 148 22.13 31.33 9.73
C GLY A 148 21.87 32.35 8.61
N ASP A 149 21.18 31.95 7.54
CA ASP A 149 20.82 32.78 6.39
C ASP A 149 19.63 33.71 6.70
N SER A 150 18.86 34.12 5.68
CA SER A 150 17.67 34.97 5.86
C SER A 150 16.67 34.33 6.83
N PHE A 151 16.40 35.01 7.96
CA PHE A 151 15.39 34.53 8.89
C PHE A 151 13.97 34.70 8.33
N ASP A 152 13.73 35.70 7.49
CA ASP A 152 12.42 35.95 6.90
C ASP A 152 12.05 34.90 5.85
N GLU A 153 13.02 34.38 5.09
CA GLU A 153 12.84 33.26 4.16
C GLU A 153 12.57 31.95 4.93
N PHE A 154 13.40 31.62 5.92
CA PHE A 154 13.17 30.48 6.83
C PHE A 154 11.79 30.55 7.51
N LEU A 155 11.37 31.74 7.94
CA LEU A 155 10.07 31.96 8.57
C LEU A 155 8.92 31.80 7.56
N ALA A 156 9.09 32.24 6.32
CA ALA A 156 8.13 32.03 5.25
C ALA A 156 7.96 30.54 4.92
N ASP A 157 9.06 29.78 4.81
CA ASP A 157 9.05 28.34 4.52
C ASP A 157 8.36 27.54 5.64
N VAL A 158 8.71 27.80 6.90
CA VAL A 158 8.06 27.17 8.06
C VAL A 158 6.58 27.54 8.13
N THR A 159 6.22 28.80 7.86
CA THR A 159 4.82 29.24 7.82
C THR A 159 4.05 28.53 6.71
N ALA A 160 4.63 28.43 5.51
CA ALA A 160 4.03 27.74 4.36
C ALA A 160 3.81 26.25 4.68
N TYR A 161 4.79 25.57 5.27
CA TYR A 161 4.69 24.17 5.68
C TYR A 161 3.62 23.92 6.76
N LEU A 162 3.49 24.81 7.74
CA LEU A 162 2.41 24.74 8.74
C LEU A 162 1.04 25.00 8.13
N ASP A 163 0.93 25.91 7.16
CA ASP A 163 -0.31 26.15 6.43
C ASP A 163 -0.68 24.96 5.52
N ASP A 164 0.32 24.30 4.93
CA ASP A 164 0.24 23.03 4.20
C ASP A 164 -0.36 21.91 5.07
N ILE A 165 0.13 21.75 6.32
CA ILE A 165 -0.46 20.84 7.31
C ILE A 165 -1.90 21.29 7.59
N ARG A 166 -2.10 22.53 8.04
CA ARG A 166 -3.38 23.06 8.53
C ARG A 166 -4.54 22.88 7.54
N LYS A 167 -4.25 23.00 6.24
CA LYS A 167 -5.21 22.88 5.12
C LYS A 167 -5.32 21.47 4.55
N SER A 168 -4.42 20.55 4.88
CA SER A 168 -4.43 19.19 4.34
C SER A 168 -5.68 18.41 4.79
N TYR A 169 -6.22 17.60 3.87
CA TYR A 169 -7.45 16.84 4.11
C TYR A 169 -7.18 15.42 4.63
N ILE A 170 -8.01 15.00 5.58
CA ILE A 170 -7.91 13.71 6.27
C ILE A 170 -9.24 12.95 6.27
N PRO A 171 -9.23 11.62 6.12
CA PRO A 171 -10.43 10.79 6.32
C PRO A 171 -10.77 10.71 7.80
N TYR A 172 -11.95 11.19 8.17
CA TYR A 172 -12.45 11.18 9.54
C TYR A 172 -13.24 9.89 9.81
N GLY A 173 -12.50 8.80 10.01
CA GLY A 173 -13.06 7.45 10.20
C GLY A 173 -13.36 6.70 8.89
N PRO A 174 -14.02 5.52 8.96
CA PRO A 174 -14.50 4.76 7.81
C PRO A 174 -15.87 5.23 7.30
N HIS A 175 -16.20 4.92 6.05
CA HIS A 175 -17.56 5.12 5.50
C HIS A 175 -18.50 3.98 5.89
N VAL A 176 -19.81 4.27 5.98
CA VAL A 176 -20.87 3.28 6.17
C VAL A 176 -21.85 3.36 5.00
N LEU A 177 -22.01 2.26 4.26
CA LEU A 177 -22.86 2.23 3.07
C LEU A 177 -24.28 2.77 3.34
N GLY A 178 -24.74 3.68 2.50
CA GLY A 178 -26.05 4.31 2.61
C GLY A 178 -26.18 5.39 3.70
N ARG A 179 -25.12 5.70 4.47
CA ARG A 179 -25.10 6.86 5.38
C ARG A 179 -24.45 8.06 4.70
N ALA A 180 -25.20 9.15 4.57
CA ALA A 180 -24.62 10.46 4.29
C ALA A 180 -24.05 11.10 5.58
N PRO A 181 -23.02 11.96 5.50
CA PRO A 181 -22.61 12.80 6.63
C PRO A 181 -23.68 13.87 6.91
N GLU A 182 -23.82 14.22 8.19
CA GLU A 182 -24.78 15.20 8.69
C GLU A 182 -24.13 16.12 9.74
N GLY A 183 -24.77 17.25 10.04
CA GLY A 183 -24.25 18.21 11.03
C GLY A 183 -22.82 18.65 10.72
N GLU A 184 -21.93 18.50 11.71
CA GLU A 184 -20.52 18.88 11.60
C GLU A 184 -19.75 18.14 10.50
N GLU A 185 -20.03 16.84 10.30
CA GLU A 185 -19.37 16.04 9.26
C GLU A 185 -19.66 16.61 7.87
N LEU A 186 -20.91 17.06 7.65
CA LEU A 186 -21.33 17.71 6.41
C LEU A 186 -20.70 19.11 6.25
N ILE A 187 -20.67 19.92 7.31
CA ILE A 187 -20.09 21.28 7.26
C ILE A 187 -18.59 21.22 6.95
N GLN A 188 -17.83 20.34 7.60
CA GLN A 188 -16.38 20.22 7.36
C GLN A 188 -16.08 19.66 5.96
N LEU A 189 -16.91 18.75 5.43
CA LEU A 189 -16.79 18.28 4.05
C LEU A 189 -17.12 19.39 3.03
N LEU A 190 -18.12 20.24 3.28
CA LEU A 190 -18.43 21.38 2.41
C LEU A 190 -17.33 22.43 2.43
N ILE A 191 -16.69 22.69 3.58
CA ILE A 191 -15.48 23.53 3.67
C ILE A 191 -14.35 22.98 2.80
N ALA A 192 -14.22 21.65 2.72
CA ALA A 192 -13.20 21.00 1.90
C ALA A 192 -13.53 20.99 0.39
N MET A 193 -14.82 20.97 0.02
CA MET A 193 -15.29 20.93 -1.38
C MET A 193 -15.42 22.31 -2.05
N LEU A 194 -15.51 23.39 -1.27
CA LEU A 194 -15.76 24.74 -1.78
C LEU A 194 -14.45 25.55 -1.94
N PRO A 195 -14.38 26.50 -2.89
CA PRO A 195 -13.28 27.46 -2.93
C PRO A 195 -13.21 28.27 -1.62
N PRO A 196 -12.01 28.73 -1.20
CA PRO A 196 -11.86 29.52 0.01
C PRO A 196 -12.77 30.75 0.03
N ILE A 197 -13.80 30.73 0.86
CA ILE A 197 -14.63 31.90 1.14
C ILE A 197 -13.79 32.82 2.05
N ASN A 198 -13.48 34.03 1.58
CA ASN A 198 -12.57 34.94 2.28
C ASN A 198 -13.16 35.46 3.59
N GLY A 199 -12.73 34.86 4.71
CA GLY A 199 -12.98 35.36 6.07
C GLY A 199 -13.03 34.25 7.12
N THR A 200 -13.12 34.65 8.39
CA THR A 200 -13.40 33.74 9.53
C THR A 200 -14.86 33.27 9.57
N ALA A 201 -15.72 33.82 8.71
CA ALA A 201 -17.16 33.58 8.68
C ALA A 201 -17.60 32.29 7.95
N THR A 202 -16.70 31.62 7.23
CA THR A 202 -17.02 30.51 6.29
C THR A 202 -17.84 29.39 6.92
N GLU A 203 -17.41 28.89 8.09
CA GLU A 203 -18.14 27.83 8.80
C GLU A 203 -19.51 28.32 9.29
N SER A 204 -19.58 29.53 9.84
CA SER A 204 -20.83 30.15 10.31
C SER A 204 -21.84 30.36 9.17
N LEU A 205 -21.39 30.84 8.01
CA LEU A 205 -22.24 31.00 6.81
C LEU A 205 -22.79 29.64 6.33
N LEU A 206 -21.95 28.61 6.32
CA LEU A 206 -22.38 27.26 5.96
C LEU A 206 -23.37 26.67 6.98
N ARG A 207 -23.16 26.88 8.28
CA ARG A 207 -24.11 26.48 9.34
C ARG A 207 -25.48 27.15 9.14
N GLU A 208 -25.51 28.45 8.87
CA GLU A 208 -26.75 29.21 8.64
C GLU A 208 -27.52 28.72 7.39
N VAL A 209 -26.83 28.41 6.29
CA VAL A 209 -27.47 27.93 5.06
C VAL A 209 -27.86 26.44 5.14
N VAL A 210 -26.98 25.58 5.67
CA VAL A 210 -27.11 24.11 5.54
C VAL A 210 -27.85 23.47 6.73
N LEU A 211 -27.76 24.06 7.91
CA LEU A 211 -28.40 23.56 9.15
C LEU A 211 -29.62 24.39 9.53
N ASN A 212 -29.54 25.73 9.45
CA ASN A 212 -30.67 26.62 9.76
C ASN A 212 -31.59 26.90 8.55
N ASN A 213 -31.20 26.48 7.33
CA ASN A 213 -31.96 26.64 6.08
C ASN A 213 -32.25 28.11 5.69
N LEU A 214 -31.37 29.05 6.05
CA LEU A 214 -31.44 30.43 5.55
C LEU A 214 -31.03 30.53 4.07
N THR A 215 -31.53 31.53 3.36
CA THR A 215 -31.01 31.87 2.02
C THR A 215 -29.55 32.36 2.10
N PRO A 216 -28.76 32.25 1.01
CA PRO A 216 -27.41 32.81 0.95
C PRO A 216 -27.33 34.28 1.38
N GLU A 217 -28.34 35.09 1.02
CA GLU A 217 -28.44 36.50 1.36
C GLU A 217 -28.70 36.72 2.86
N GLU A 218 -29.67 36.00 3.44
CA GLU A 218 -30.00 36.09 4.87
C GLU A 218 -28.82 35.63 5.75
N ALA A 219 -28.14 34.54 5.37
CA ALA A 219 -26.95 34.06 6.05
C ALA A 219 -25.83 35.10 6.05
N GLN A 220 -25.56 35.74 4.90
CA GLN A 220 -24.59 36.83 4.81
C GLN A 220 -24.98 38.04 5.66
N ILE A 221 -26.23 38.52 5.57
CA ILE A 221 -26.69 39.62 6.43
C ILE A 221 -26.58 39.27 7.93
N ARG A 222 -26.84 38.02 8.31
CA ARG A 222 -26.75 37.54 9.70
C ARG A 222 -25.31 37.38 10.20
N THR A 223 -24.38 36.92 9.37
CA THR A 223 -22.99 36.59 9.79
C THR A 223 -21.98 37.70 9.48
N THR A 224 -22.07 38.37 8.33
CA THR A 224 -21.11 39.39 7.85
C THR A 224 -21.71 40.79 7.74
N GLY A 225 -23.02 40.96 7.96
CA GLY A 225 -23.72 42.24 7.86
C GLY A 225 -23.73 42.87 6.46
N SER A 226 -23.29 42.13 5.43
CA SER A 226 -23.01 42.64 4.09
C SER A 226 -23.08 41.54 3.04
N LEU A 227 -23.63 41.87 1.87
CA LEU A 227 -23.79 40.94 0.74
C LEU A 227 -22.58 40.96 -0.19
N ASN A 228 -22.18 39.79 -0.68
CA ASN A 228 -21.15 39.61 -1.68
C ASN A 228 -21.60 38.53 -2.69
N ALA A 229 -21.75 38.90 -3.96
CA ALA A 229 -22.28 38.00 -5.00
C ALA A 229 -21.45 36.72 -5.20
N THR A 230 -20.13 36.76 -4.96
CA THR A 230 -19.26 35.58 -5.01
C THR A 230 -19.55 34.62 -3.85
N ILE A 231 -19.81 35.17 -2.66
CA ILE A 231 -20.20 34.38 -1.48
C ILE A 231 -21.60 33.78 -1.67
N THR A 232 -22.56 34.55 -2.21
CA THR A 232 -23.87 34.01 -2.65
C THR A 232 -23.68 32.81 -3.58
N GLY A 233 -22.80 32.91 -4.58
CA GLY A 233 -22.51 31.80 -5.51
C GLY A 233 -21.96 30.55 -4.82
N TYR A 234 -21.00 30.71 -3.90
CA TYR A 234 -20.42 29.60 -3.14
C TYR A 234 -21.44 28.96 -2.16
N LEU A 235 -22.32 29.76 -1.54
CA LEU A 235 -23.37 29.24 -0.66
C LEU A 235 -24.48 28.53 -1.45
N GLN A 236 -24.83 29.02 -2.65
CA GLN A 236 -25.74 28.32 -3.55
C GLN A 236 -25.16 26.97 -4.02
N LEU A 237 -23.84 26.90 -4.26
CA LEU A 237 -23.12 25.66 -4.55
C LEU A 237 -23.08 24.72 -3.34
N ALA A 238 -22.98 25.24 -2.12
CA ALA A 238 -23.05 24.46 -0.89
C ALA A 238 -24.42 23.79 -0.70
N ILE A 239 -25.52 24.45 -1.09
CA ILE A 239 -26.88 23.85 -1.10
C ILE A 239 -26.95 22.71 -2.12
N GLU A 240 -26.39 22.89 -3.33
CA GLU A 240 -26.39 21.85 -4.36
C GLU A 240 -25.56 20.63 -3.91
N TYR A 241 -24.35 20.85 -3.42
CA TYR A 241 -23.49 19.79 -2.89
C TYR A 241 -24.13 19.08 -1.69
N THR A 242 -24.79 19.82 -0.79
CA THR A 242 -25.61 19.25 0.29
C THR A 242 -26.64 18.25 -0.24
N GLN A 243 -27.38 18.60 -1.30
CA GLN A 243 -28.37 17.68 -1.87
C GLN A 243 -27.73 16.49 -2.58
N ARG A 244 -26.63 16.70 -3.32
CA ARG A 244 -25.85 15.60 -3.94
C ARG A 244 -25.32 14.62 -2.88
N ILE A 245 -24.87 15.11 -1.72
CA ILE A 245 -24.38 14.31 -0.59
C ILE A 245 -25.53 13.55 0.09
N ARG A 246 -26.66 14.22 0.40
CA ARG A 246 -27.85 13.57 0.99
C ARG A 246 -28.41 12.44 0.09
N ASN A 247 -28.30 12.60 -1.23
CA ASN A 247 -28.71 11.58 -2.22
C ASN A 247 -27.80 10.32 -2.24
N CYS A 248 -26.61 10.34 -1.60
CA CYS A 248 -25.73 9.17 -1.47
C CYS A 248 -26.30 8.06 -0.57
N THR A 249 -27.39 8.34 0.15
CA THR A 249 -28.23 7.32 0.80
C THR A 249 -28.73 6.23 -0.18
N SER A 250 -28.75 6.52 -1.49
CA SER A 250 -29.12 5.56 -2.54
C SER A 250 -28.13 4.40 -2.77
N GLU A 251 -26.96 4.37 -2.11
CA GLU A 251 -25.97 3.29 -2.21
C GLU A 251 -26.56 1.89 -1.98
N ILE A 252 -27.35 1.71 -0.91
CA ILE A 252 -28.01 0.42 -0.61
C ILE A 252 -29.11 0.13 -1.63
N THR A 253 -29.88 1.13 -2.04
CA THR A 253 -30.92 0.97 -3.08
C THR A 253 -30.31 0.50 -4.39
N ALA A 254 -29.15 1.03 -4.80
CA ALA A 254 -28.44 0.59 -6.00
C ALA A 254 -27.97 -0.87 -5.89
N ILE A 255 -27.51 -1.32 -4.71
CA ILE A 255 -27.14 -2.73 -4.47
C ILE A 255 -28.36 -3.64 -4.62
N LEU A 256 -29.51 -3.25 -4.08
CA LEU A 256 -30.77 -3.99 -4.22
C LEU A 256 -31.25 -4.02 -5.67
N THR A 257 -31.26 -2.88 -6.37
CA THR A 257 -31.59 -2.80 -7.80
C THR A 257 -30.68 -3.68 -8.65
N ALA A 258 -29.39 -3.78 -8.32
CA ALA A 258 -28.46 -4.66 -9.02
C ALA A 258 -28.71 -6.16 -8.73
N LEU A 259 -29.10 -6.52 -7.51
CA LEU A 259 -29.53 -7.89 -7.15
C LEU A 259 -30.83 -8.29 -7.86
N GLU A 260 -31.72 -7.33 -8.12
CA GLU A 260 -32.93 -7.51 -8.95
C GLU A 260 -32.65 -7.54 -10.47
N GLY A 261 -31.37 -7.43 -10.89
CA GLY A 261 -30.99 -7.40 -12.31
C GLY A 261 -31.26 -6.07 -13.03
N GLY A 262 -31.54 -5.00 -12.27
CA GLY A 262 -31.82 -3.67 -12.78
C GLY A 262 -30.59 -2.91 -13.29
N TYR A 263 -30.84 -1.84 -14.05
CA TYR A 263 -29.79 -1.01 -14.66
C TYR A 263 -29.22 -0.01 -13.65
N ILE A 264 -27.91 -0.07 -13.39
CA ILE A 264 -27.19 0.91 -12.55
C ILE A 264 -26.58 2.00 -13.42
N THR A 265 -27.05 3.23 -13.22
CA THR A 265 -26.63 4.43 -13.94
C THR A 265 -25.12 4.66 -13.86
N PRO A 266 -24.41 4.87 -14.99
CA PRO A 266 -23.00 5.19 -14.99
C PRO A 266 -22.72 6.59 -14.45
N GLY A 267 -21.52 6.81 -13.89
CA GLY A 267 -21.10 8.12 -13.37
C GLY A 267 -19.58 8.34 -13.43
N PRO A 268 -19.11 9.59 -13.34
CA PRO A 268 -17.69 9.88 -13.20
C PRO A 268 -17.17 9.46 -11.81
N ARG A 269 -15.85 9.54 -11.62
CA ARG A 269 -15.15 9.12 -10.39
C ARG A 269 -14.22 10.20 -9.85
N GLY A 270 -13.75 10.01 -8.62
CA GLY A 270 -12.86 10.90 -7.88
C GLY A 270 -13.36 11.09 -6.44
N ASP A 271 -12.51 11.61 -5.56
CA ASP A 271 -12.96 12.12 -4.26
C ASP A 271 -13.84 13.38 -4.44
N PRO A 272 -14.77 13.67 -3.52
CA PRO A 272 -15.74 14.75 -3.70
C PRO A 272 -15.11 16.15 -3.73
N ILE A 273 -13.87 16.32 -3.28
CA ILE A 273 -13.12 17.59 -3.39
C ILE A 273 -12.59 17.78 -4.80
N ARG A 274 -11.91 16.76 -5.38
CA ARG A 274 -11.40 16.83 -6.76
C ARG A 274 -12.50 16.76 -7.82
N ASN A 275 -13.60 16.07 -7.55
CA ASN A 275 -14.69 15.90 -8.51
C ASN A 275 -16.08 15.84 -7.83
N PRO A 276 -16.70 17.00 -7.53
CA PRO A 276 -18.07 17.06 -7.02
C PRO A 276 -19.14 16.41 -7.92
N ASP A 277 -18.90 16.22 -9.22
CA ASP A 277 -19.81 15.52 -10.15
C ASP A 277 -19.77 13.99 -10.00
N ALA A 278 -18.80 13.46 -9.24
CA ALA A 278 -18.80 12.06 -8.80
C ALA A 278 -19.86 11.76 -7.72
N LEU A 279 -20.49 12.80 -7.15
CA LEU A 279 -21.71 12.69 -6.33
C LEU A 279 -22.99 12.84 -7.21
N PRO A 280 -24.12 12.21 -6.84
CA PRO A 280 -24.27 11.20 -5.79
C PRO A 280 -23.57 9.89 -6.14
N THR A 281 -23.39 9.03 -5.14
CA THR A 281 -22.90 7.65 -5.28
C THR A 281 -24.06 6.69 -5.57
N GLY A 282 -23.87 5.37 -5.44
CA GLY A 282 -24.82 4.37 -5.97
C GLY A 282 -24.79 4.22 -7.49
N ARG A 283 -23.73 4.70 -8.16
CA ARG A 283 -23.54 4.71 -9.61
C ARG A 283 -22.44 3.74 -10.05
N ASN A 284 -22.38 3.47 -11.36
CA ASN A 284 -21.43 2.55 -11.97
C ASN A 284 -20.23 3.31 -12.59
N PRO A 285 -19.10 3.49 -11.87
CA PRO A 285 -18.08 4.50 -12.20
C PRO A 285 -17.29 4.20 -13.48
N TYR A 286 -17.04 5.21 -14.32
CA TYR A 286 -16.23 5.07 -15.55
C TYR A 286 -14.86 5.80 -15.50
N PRO A 287 -13.85 5.32 -16.24
CA PRO A 287 -12.57 6.00 -16.42
C PRO A 287 -12.66 7.15 -17.44
N LEU A 288 -11.63 8.00 -17.50
CA LEU A 288 -11.43 8.91 -18.64
C LEU A 288 -10.82 8.16 -19.86
N ASP A 289 -10.86 8.78 -21.05
CA ASP A 289 -10.32 8.21 -22.30
C ASP A 289 -8.78 8.19 -22.25
N SER A 290 -8.15 7.03 -22.06
CA SER A 290 -6.67 6.91 -21.91
C SER A 290 -5.89 7.60 -23.03
N ARG A 291 -6.48 7.65 -24.23
CA ARG A 291 -5.89 8.28 -25.42
C ARG A 291 -5.73 9.80 -25.28
N THR A 292 -6.34 10.46 -24.30
CA THR A 292 -6.11 11.89 -24.02
C THR A 292 -4.98 12.12 -23.01
N ILE A 293 -4.27 11.08 -22.58
CA ILE A 293 -3.18 11.15 -21.60
C ILE A 293 -1.82 11.15 -22.35
N PRO A 294 -0.88 12.07 -22.00
CA PRO A 294 -1.07 13.25 -21.16
C PRO A 294 -1.97 14.32 -21.79
N THR A 295 -2.80 14.97 -20.98
CA THR A 295 -3.59 16.13 -21.44
C THR A 295 -2.70 17.36 -21.64
N ARG A 296 -3.19 18.36 -22.39
CA ARG A 296 -2.45 19.63 -22.60
C ARG A 296 -2.14 20.34 -21.28
N THR A 297 -3.11 20.38 -20.37
CA THR A 297 -2.94 20.96 -19.02
C THR A 297 -2.00 20.13 -18.16
N ALA A 298 -2.02 18.79 -18.25
CA ALA A 298 -1.05 17.94 -17.58
C ALA A 298 0.39 18.21 -18.07
N TRP A 299 0.57 18.43 -19.38
CA TRP A 299 1.84 18.85 -19.97
C TRP A 299 2.29 20.25 -19.49
N GLU A 300 1.39 21.24 -19.48
CA GLU A 300 1.68 22.60 -18.99
C GLU A 300 2.05 22.65 -17.50
N THR A 301 1.53 21.72 -16.69
CA THR A 301 1.93 21.51 -15.29
C THR A 301 3.29 20.81 -15.21
N ALA A 302 3.47 19.69 -15.91
CA ALA A 302 4.69 18.89 -15.90
C ALA A 302 5.95 19.68 -16.32
N VAL A 303 5.84 20.57 -17.31
CA VAL A 303 6.95 21.44 -17.73
C VAL A 303 7.42 22.32 -16.57
N LYS A 304 6.50 22.99 -15.86
CA LYS A 304 6.83 23.86 -14.72
C LYS A 304 7.45 23.07 -13.56
N LEU A 305 6.89 21.89 -13.25
CA LEU A 305 7.38 21.03 -12.19
C LEU A 305 8.82 20.57 -12.47
N VAL A 306 9.10 20.10 -13.68
CA VAL A 306 10.44 19.66 -14.08
C VAL A 306 11.42 20.81 -14.19
N ASP A 307 11.03 21.97 -14.71
CA ASP A 307 11.92 23.12 -14.81
C ASP A 307 12.36 23.59 -13.40
N SER A 308 11.41 23.73 -12.45
CA SER A 308 11.71 24.02 -11.04
C SER A 308 12.60 22.95 -10.40
N PHE A 309 12.21 21.67 -10.50
CA PHE A 309 12.97 20.56 -9.93
C PHE A 309 14.41 20.48 -10.49
N LEU A 310 14.61 20.75 -11.77
CA LEU A 310 15.95 20.74 -12.37
C LEU A 310 16.77 21.98 -11.98
N GLU A 311 16.14 23.12 -11.73
CA GLU A 311 16.81 24.32 -11.16
C GLU A 311 17.24 24.06 -9.71
N ASP A 312 16.33 23.54 -8.87
CA ASP A 312 16.60 23.16 -7.47
C ASP A 312 17.71 22.11 -7.38
N TYR A 313 17.64 21.06 -8.21
CA TYR A 313 18.66 20.00 -8.23
C TYR A 313 20.00 20.52 -8.76
N LEU A 314 20.01 21.36 -9.80
CA LEU A 314 21.24 21.97 -10.32
C LEU A 314 21.89 22.90 -9.30
N SER A 315 21.09 23.66 -8.54
CA SER A 315 21.55 24.51 -7.44
C SER A 315 22.20 23.68 -6.32
N LYS A 316 21.53 22.59 -5.92
CA LYS A 316 21.98 21.71 -4.83
C LYS A 316 23.19 20.83 -5.19
N HIS A 317 23.31 20.37 -6.43
CA HIS A 317 24.30 19.37 -6.86
C HIS A 317 25.33 19.87 -7.89
N GLY A 318 25.21 21.11 -8.37
CA GLY A 318 26.07 21.67 -9.42
C GLY A 318 25.97 20.97 -10.79
N THR A 319 25.07 19.99 -10.92
CA THR A 319 24.87 19.14 -12.10
C THR A 319 23.41 18.73 -12.24
N TYR A 320 22.98 18.41 -13.46
CA TYR A 320 21.66 17.79 -13.70
C TYR A 320 21.69 16.30 -13.31
N PRO A 321 20.54 15.69 -12.92
CA PRO A 321 20.48 14.26 -12.61
C PRO A 321 20.77 13.44 -13.88
N THR A 322 21.54 12.35 -13.75
CA THR A 322 21.91 11.50 -14.90
C THR A 322 20.77 10.62 -15.39
N LYS A 323 20.02 10.05 -14.45
CA LYS A 323 18.86 9.18 -14.71
C LYS A 323 17.84 9.31 -13.58
N VAL A 324 16.57 9.48 -13.96
CA VAL A 324 15.43 9.55 -13.02
C VAL A 324 14.59 8.27 -13.14
N ALA A 325 14.39 7.57 -12.04
CA ALA A 325 13.51 6.42 -11.97
C ALA A 325 12.07 6.84 -11.60
N PHE A 326 11.06 6.25 -12.22
CA PHE A 326 9.65 6.57 -12.01
C PHE A 326 8.86 5.33 -11.62
N VAL A 327 7.92 5.48 -10.68
CA VAL A 327 6.86 4.49 -10.43
C VAL A 327 5.53 5.00 -10.99
N LEU A 328 4.84 4.21 -11.82
CA LEU A 328 3.56 4.59 -12.44
C LEU A 328 2.40 3.65 -12.07
N TRP A 329 1.29 4.25 -11.63
CA TRP A 329 0.07 3.58 -11.18
C TRP A 329 -1.15 4.13 -11.93
N ALA A 330 -1.98 3.26 -12.54
CA ALA A 330 -3.16 3.69 -13.31
C ALA A 330 -4.13 4.57 -12.50
N SER A 331 -4.27 4.30 -11.19
CA SER A 331 -5.11 5.08 -10.28
C SER A 331 -4.65 6.53 -10.16
N GLU A 332 -3.34 6.78 -10.13
CA GLU A 332 -2.74 8.12 -10.10
C GLU A 332 -2.76 8.77 -11.49
N THR A 333 -2.30 8.07 -12.53
CA THR A 333 -2.31 8.53 -13.93
C THR A 333 -3.69 9.03 -14.37
N MET A 334 -4.76 8.36 -13.94
CA MET A 334 -6.13 8.81 -14.17
C MET A 334 -6.55 10.05 -13.36
N ARG A 335 -6.06 10.22 -12.13
CA ARG A 335 -6.36 11.37 -11.26
C ARG A 335 -5.59 12.64 -11.64
N HIS A 336 -4.34 12.48 -12.10
CA HIS A 336 -3.48 13.58 -12.57
C HIS A 336 -3.38 13.69 -14.10
N GLN A 337 -4.23 12.96 -14.84
CA GLN A 337 -4.42 13.09 -16.30
C GLN A 337 -3.12 13.04 -17.14
N GLY A 338 -2.07 12.39 -16.62
CA GLY A 338 -0.78 12.26 -17.30
C GLY A 338 0.35 13.19 -16.89
N VAL A 339 0.28 13.92 -15.76
CA VAL A 339 1.41 14.78 -15.31
C VAL A 339 2.75 14.02 -15.28
N MET A 340 2.87 12.91 -14.55
CA MET A 340 4.11 12.09 -14.51
C MET A 340 4.58 11.62 -15.89
N GLU A 341 3.65 11.22 -16.75
CA GLU A 341 3.91 10.79 -18.12
C GLU A 341 4.47 11.95 -18.97
N ALA A 342 3.95 13.16 -18.79
CA ALA A 342 4.47 14.36 -19.43
C ALA A 342 5.84 14.78 -18.89
N GLU A 343 6.11 14.60 -17.60
CA GLU A 343 7.43 14.84 -17.00
C GLU A 343 8.50 13.90 -17.59
N ILE A 344 8.18 12.60 -17.69
CA ILE A 344 9.03 11.59 -18.35
C ILE A 344 9.37 12.00 -19.80
N LEU A 345 8.36 12.41 -20.57
CA LEU A 345 8.57 12.89 -21.95
C LEU A 345 9.46 14.16 -21.96
N TYR A 346 9.14 15.14 -21.12
CA TYR A 346 9.82 16.43 -21.11
C TYR A 346 11.28 16.31 -20.63
N LEU A 347 11.57 15.48 -19.63
CA LEU A 347 12.94 15.17 -19.16
C LEU A 347 13.83 14.66 -20.30
N MET A 348 13.31 13.74 -21.13
CA MET A 348 13.99 13.25 -22.34
C MET A 348 14.10 14.31 -23.46
N GLY A 349 13.48 15.48 -23.30
CA GLY A 349 13.41 16.54 -24.30
C GLY A 349 12.46 16.20 -25.45
N VAL A 350 11.39 15.47 -25.16
CA VAL A 350 10.36 15.02 -26.10
C VAL A 350 9.02 15.63 -25.69
N LYS A 351 8.15 15.92 -26.64
CA LYS A 351 6.78 16.42 -26.39
C LYS A 351 5.73 15.55 -27.08
N PRO A 352 4.55 15.35 -26.48
CA PRO A 352 3.43 14.66 -27.11
C PRO A 352 2.82 15.50 -28.24
N VAL A 353 2.30 14.81 -29.25
CA VAL A 353 1.59 15.42 -30.38
C VAL A 353 0.13 15.00 -30.32
N TRP A 354 -0.77 15.95 -30.11
CA TRP A 354 -2.21 15.72 -30.05
C TRP A 354 -2.91 15.85 -31.43
N ASP A 355 -4.06 15.20 -31.58
CA ASP A 355 -5.02 15.44 -32.64
C ASP A 355 -5.97 16.63 -32.33
N SER A 356 -6.91 16.92 -33.23
CA SER A 356 -7.91 17.98 -33.07
C SER A 356 -8.99 17.69 -32.01
N LYS A 357 -8.98 16.51 -31.39
CA LYS A 357 -9.87 16.07 -30.32
C LYS A 357 -9.13 15.94 -28.97
N GLY A 358 -7.87 16.37 -28.90
CA GLY A 358 -7.05 16.30 -27.69
C GLY A 358 -6.52 14.89 -27.38
N ARG A 359 -6.54 13.95 -28.33
CA ARG A 359 -5.92 12.63 -28.17
C ARG A 359 -4.47 12.68 -28.58
N VAL A 360 -3.59 12.09 -27.78
CA VAL A 360 -2.18 11.90 -28.14
C VAL A 360 -2.10 10.85 -29.25
N LYS A 361 -1.43 11.19 -30.36
CA LYS A 361 -1.24 10.31 -31.52
C LYS A 361 0.22 9.89 -31.70
N ASP A 362 1.17 10.71 -31.23
CA ASP A 362 2.60 10.48 -31.40
C ASP A 362 3.45 11.37 -30.47
N VAL A 363 4.77 11.32 -30.62
CA VAL A 363 5.75 12.20 -29.94
C VAL A 363 6.74 12.83 -30.91
N GLU A 364 7.26 14.01 -30.59
CA GLU A 364 8.30 14.70 -31.38
C GLU A 364 9.38 15.35 -30.49
N LEU A 365 10.58 15.54 -31.03
CA LEU A 365 11.71 16.17 -30.32
C LEU A 365 11.43 17.65 -30.04
N ILE A 366 11.84 18.12 -28.86
CA ILE A 366 12.07 19.54 -28.59
C ILE A 366 13.45 19.89 -29.18
N THR A 367 13.48 20.84 -30.13
CA THR A 367 14.67 21.15 -30.95
C THR A 367 15.62 22.18 -30.34
N ASN A 368 15.14 22.96 -29.37
CA ASN A 368 15.86 24.09 -28.77
C ASN A 368 16.08 23.83 -27.27
N LEU A 369 16.47 22.60 -26.90
CA LEU A 369 16.60 22.19 -25.51
C LEU A 369 17.90 22.77 -24.91
N THR A 370 17.76 23.69 -23.95
CA THR A 370 18.87 24.42 -23.30
C THR A 370 19.63 23.62 -22.23
N ARG A 371 19.23 22.38 -22.00
CA ARG A 371 19.75 21.45 -20.98
C ARG A 371 20.00 20.06 -21.58
N PRO A 372 20.66 19.14 -20.86
CA PRO A 372 20.79 17.75 -21.29
C PRO A 372 19.43 17.04 -21.44
N ARG A 373 19.42 16.00 -22.28
CA ARG A 373 18.36 14.98 -22.31
C ARG A 373 18.62 13.97 -21.20
N ILE A 374 17.76 13.99 -20.20
CA ILE A 374 17.88 13.18 -18.98
C ILE A 374 17.41 11.75 -19.26
N ASP A 375 18.12 10.74 -18.77
CA ASP A 375 17.67 9.35 -18.92
C ASP A 375 16.56 9.01 -17.92
N ILE A 376 15.71 8.05 -18.29
CA ILE A 376 14.56 7.65 -17.47
C ILE A 376 14.51 6.13 -17.36
N THR A 377 14.06 5.61 -16.23
CA THR A 377 13.66 4.20 -16.09
C THR A 377 12.31 4.14 -15.39
N VAL A 378 11.41 3.26 -15.80
CA VAL A 378 10.01 3.27 -15.39
C VAL A 378 9.60 1.91 -14.86
N VAL A 379 9.25 1.84 -13.58
CA VAL A 379 8.54 0.70 -12.99
C VAL A 379 7.04 0.99 -13.06
N THR A 380 6.33 0.23 -13.88
CA THR A 380 4.87 0.26 -13.93
C THR A 380 4.30 -0.81 -13.01
N SER A 381 3.25 -0.48 -12.27
CA SER A 381 2.43 -1.50 -11.62
C SER A 381 1.76 -2.40 -12.66
N GLY A 382 1.56 -3.69 -12.37
CA GLY A 382 0.85 -4.59 -13.29
C GLY A 382 -0.56 -4.13 -13.68
N LEU A 383 -1.20 -3.27 -12.87
CA LEU A 383 -2.46 -2.59 -13.21
C LEU A 383 -2.27 -1.49 -14.28
N TYR A 384 -1.17 -0.72 -14.19
CA TYR A 384 -0.81 0.28 -15.21
C TYR A 384 -0.48 -0.41 -16.53
N ARG A 385 0.35 -1.45 -16.50
CA ARG A 385 0.67 -2.32 -17.65
C ARG A 385 -0.59 -2.78 -18.39
N ASP A 386 -1.57 -3.30 -17.65
CA ASP A 386 -2.81 -3.86 -18.20
C ASP A 386 -3.76 -2.80 -18.81
N LEU A 387 -3.71 -1.55 -18.32
CA LEU A 387 -4.64 -0.48 -18.71
C LEU A 387 -4.06 0.58 -19.66
N HIS A 388 -2.73 0.74 -19.68
CA HIS A 388 -2.02 1.86 -20.30
C HIS A 388 -0.89 1.43 -21.25
N MET A 389 -1.07 0.31 -21.96
CA MET A 389 -0.11 -0.17 -22.96
C MET A 389 0.05 0.81 -24.15
N ASP A 390 -0.97 1.65 -24.40
CA ASP A 390 -0.91 2.81 -25.32
C ASP A 390 0.12 3.84 -24.84
N ILE A 391 0.14 4.17 -23.55
CA ILE A 391 1.11 5.11 -22.94
C ILE A 391 2.50 4.49 -22.83
N ILE A 392 2.61 3.20 -22.49
CA ILE A 392 3.90 2.46 -22.50
C ILE A 392 4.55 2.53 -23.89
N THR A 393 3.75 2.33 -24.95
CA THR A 393 4.21 2.45 -26.35
C THR A 393 4.68 3.87 -26.66
N LEU A 394 4.00 4.90 -26.14
CA LEU A 394 4.37 6.31 -26.31
C LEU A 394 5.72 6.65 -25.66
N ILE A 395 5.95 6.18 -24.42
CA ILE A 395 7.20 6.42 -23.68
C ILE A 395 8.37 5.69 -24.34
N ASP A 396 8.20 4.43 -24.77
CA ASP A 396 9.23 3.66 -25.47
C ASP A 396 9.61 4.29 -26.83
N ARG A 397 8.64 4.83 -27.58
CA ARG A 397 8.93 5.66 -28.76
C ARG A 397 9.75 6.91 -28.41
N ALA A 398 9.40 7.60 -27.32
CA ALA A 398 10.13 8.78 -26.87
C ALA A 398 11.58 8.46 -26.47
N VAL A 399 11.83 7.34 -25.79
CA VAL A 399 13.18 6.82 -25.49
C VAL A 399 13.97 6.59 -26.77
N LYS A 400 13.41 5.85 -27.74
CA LYS A 400 14.05 5.56 -29.03
C LYS A 400 14.39 6.84 -29.81
N LEU A 401 13.44 7.79 -29.84
CA LEU A 401 13.56 9.07 -30.52
C LEU A 401 14.64 9.96 -29.87
N ALA A 402 14.67 10.04 -28.54
CA ALA A 402 15.64 10.84 -27.80
C ALA A 402 17.04 10.20 -27.79
N ALA A 403 17.16 8.87 -27.74
CA ALA A 403 18.43 8.16 -27.86
C ALA A 403 19.12 8.39 -29.22
N GLY A 404 18.34 8.59 -30.29
CA GLY A 404 18.84 8.95 -31.61
C GLY A 404 19.38 10.38 -31.74
N ALA A 405 19.04 11.28 -30.81
CA ALA A 405 19.39 12.69 -30.88
C ALA A 405 20.89 12.97 -30.57
N SER A 406 21.38 14.10 -31.09
CA SER A 406 22.78 14.58 -30.93
C SER A 406 22.89 16.10 -30.89
N ASP A 407 21.82 16.77 -30.46
CA ASP A 407 21.65 18.23 -30.45
C ASP A 407 22.12 18.90 -29.15
N THR A 408 22.16 18.13 -28.06
CA THR A 408 22.53 18.54 -26.70
C THR A 408 23.12 17.31 -25.97
N PRO A 409 23.85 17.44 -24.83
CA PRO A 409 24.31 16.29 -24.06
C PRO A 409 23.15 15.33 -23.71
N ASN A 410 23.38 14.02 -23.86
CA ASN A 410 22.29 13.05 -23.95
C ASN A 410 22.58 11.78 -23.13
N HIS A 411 22.05 11.75 -21.90
CA HIS A 411 22.26 10.63 -20.98
C HIS A 411 21.58 9.35 -21.47
N ILE A 412 20.40 9.45 -22.10
CA ILE A 412 19.67 8.32 -22.69
C ILE A 412 20.55 7.60 -23.71
N ARG A 413 21.17 8.36 -24.62
CA ARG A 413 22.08 7.84 -25.64
C ARG A 413 23.33 7.22 -25.01
N ASN A 414 23.98 7.93 -24.09
CA ASN A 414 25.21 7.46 -23.45
C ASN A 414 24.99 6.13 -22.72
N ASN A 415 23.96 6.06 -21.87
CA ASN A 415 23.64 4.86 -21.09
C ASN A 415 23.20 3.69 -22.00
N SER A 416 22.45 3.98 -23.07
CA SER A 416 22.08 2.97 -24.08
C SER A 416 23.28 2.47 -24.89
N GLU A 417 24.34 3.25 -25.05
CA GLU A 417 25.59 2.80 -25.66
C GLU A 417 26.41 1.94 -24.69
N THR A 418 26.48 2.31 -23.40
CA THR A 418 27.10 1.48 -22.35
C THR A 418 26.47 0.09 -22.29
N ILE A 419 25.13 0.00 -22.25
CA ILE A 419 24.41 -1.29 -22.24
C ILE A 419 24.61 -2.05 -23.57
N TYR A 420 24.63 -1.35 -24.71
CA TYR A 420 24.91 -1.97 -26.02
C TYR A 420 26.29 -2.63 -26.07
N LEU A 421 27.34 -1.89 -25.69
CA LEU A 421 28.72 -2.37 -25.70
C LEU A 421 28.93 -3.53 -24.71
N LYS A 422 28.26 -3.49 -23.55
CA LYS A 422 28.24 -4.62 -22.61
C LYS A 422 27.65 -5.88 -23.24
N LEU A 423 26.48 -5.76 -23.87
CA LEU A 423 25.80 -6.90 -24.52
C LEU A 423 26.60 -7.47 -25.71
N LEU A 424 27.33 -6.65 -26.47
CA LEU A 424 28.28 -7.15 -27.45
C LEU A 424 29.42 -7.96 -26.80
N GLY A 425 29.95 -7.49 -25.66
CA GLY A 425 30.95 -8.23 -24.87
C GLY A 425 30.41 -9.55 -24.29
N GLU A 426 29.13 -9.61 -23.98
CA GLU A 426 28.40 -10.82 -23.56
C GLU A 426 28.00 -11.74 -24.75
N GLY A 427 28.30 -11.34 -26.00
CA GLY A 427 28.11 -12.17 -27.20
C GLY A 427 26.72 -12.06 -27.86
N PHE A 428 25.91 -11.06 -27.51
CA PHE A 428 24.65 -10.79 -28.21
C PHE A 428 24.87 -10.28 -29.65
N SER A 429 23.90 -10.52 -30.54
CA SER A 429 23.91 -9.92 -31.88
C SER A 429 23.80 -8.39 -31.80
N GLU A 430 24.37 -7.64 -32.75
CA GLU A 430 24.21 -6.17 -32.79
C GLU A 430 22.73 -5.74 -32.75
N THR A 431 21.87 -6.48 -33.45
CA THR A 431 20.42 -6.25 -33.50
C THR A 431 19.77 -6.45 -32.13
N ASP A 432 20.11 -7.52 -31.41
CA ASP A 432 19.57 -7.79 -30.07
C ASP A 432 20.16 -6.87 -29.02
N ALA A 433 21.47 -6.64 -29.04
CA ALA A 433 22.15 -5.69 -28.17
C ALA A 433 21.52 -4.30 -28.28
N ARG A 434 21.28 -3.81 -29.52
CA ARG A 434 20.68 -2.48 -29.75
C ARG A 434 19.19 -2.43 -29.39
N ARG A 435 18.45 -3.52 -29.59
CA ARG A 435 17.05 -3.65 -29.18
C ARG A 435 16.89 -3.69 -27.66
N LEU A 436 17.79 -4.37 -26.95
CA LEU A 436 17.77 -4.52 -25.50
C LEU A 436 18.31 -3.27 -24.78
N SER A 437 19.29 -2.57 -25.35
CA SER A 437 19.90 -1.39 -24.71
C SER A 437 19.01 -0.15 -24.64
N LEU A 438 17.93 -0.13 -25.43
CA LEU A 438 16.90 0.91 -25.44
C LEU A 438 15.71 0.61 -24.51
N LEU A 439 15.69 -0.53 -23.80
CA LEU A 439 14.62 -0.85 -22.85
C LEU A 439 14.72 0.03 -21.60
N ARG A 440 13.61 0.69 -21.24
CA ARG A 440 13.47 1.53 -20.03
C ARG A 440 12.22 1.25 -19.19
N ILE A 441 11.25 0.47 -19.67
CA ILE A 441 9.95 0.28 -19.00
C ILE A 441 9.84 -1.17 -18.51
N PHE A 442 9.54 -1.34 -17.22
CA PHE A 442 9.56 -2.61 -16.50
C PHE A 442 8.28 -2.80 -15.65
N SER A 443 7.94 -4.04 -15.34
CA SER A 443 6.79 -4.43 -14.50
C SER A 443 6.91 -5.90 -14.06
N GLU A 444 5.95 -6.41 -13.29
CA GLU A 444 5.82 -7.86 -13.14
C GLU A 444 5.50 -8.54 -14.49
N GLU A 445 5.72 -9.85 -14.58
CA GLU A 445 5.40 -10.62 -15.80
C GLU A 445 3.90 -10.57 -16.15
N PRO A 446 3.48 -10.78 -17.42
CA PRO A 446 2.10 -10.55 -17.84
C PRO A 446 1.10 -11.40 -17.05
N GLY A 447 0.14 -10.75 -16.38
CA GLY A 447 -0.84 -11.41 -15.50
C GLY A 447 -0.35 -11.75 -14.09
N ALA A 448 0.88 -11.38 -13.72
CA ALA A 448 1.26 -11.18 -12.32
C ALA A 448 0.98 -9.72 -11.90
N TYR A 449 0.89 -9.50 -10.59
CA TYR A 449 0.70 -8.21 -9.95
C TYR A 449 1.46 -8.17 -8.64
N SER A 450 1.79 -6.96 -8.20
CA SER A 450 2.49 -6.65 -6.96
C SER A 450 3.95 -7.14 -6.93
N PRO A 451 4.90 -6.36 -6.39
CA PRO A 451 6.28 -6.81 -6.19
C PRO A 451 6.43 -7.76 -4.99
N GLY A 452 5.35 -8.16 -4.30
CA GLY A 452 5.36 -9.16 -3.23
C GLY A 452 5.91 -8.66 -1.88
N LEU A 453 6.62 -7.54 -1.87
CA LEU A 453 7.21 -6.94 -0.67
C LEU A 453 6.18 -6.56 0.42
N GLN A 454 4.90 -6.38 0.09
CA GLN A 454 3.82 -6.16 1.06
C GLN A 454 3.46 -7.40 1.90
N GLU A 455 3.91 -8.59 1.50
CA GLU A 455 3.79 -9.82 2.27
C GLU A 455 5.15 -10.18 2.89
N ALA A 456 6.23 -10.03 2.12
CA ALA A 456 7.58 -10.43 2.53
C ALA A 456 8.22 -9.49 3.56
N ILE A 457 8.08 -8.16 3.44
CA ILE A 457 8.65 -7.23 4.45
C ILE A 457 7.98 -7.40 5.81
N PRO A 458 6.65 -7.50 5.92
CA PRO A 458 6.02 -7.68 7.21
C PRO A 458 6.38 -9.03 7.87
N ALA A 459 6.52 -10.11 7.08
CA ALA A 459 6.95 -11.47 7.49
C ALA A 459 8.46 -11.54 7.83
N SER A 460 8.83 -10.81 8.87
CA SER A 460 10.21 -10.43 9.20
C SER A 460 11.06 -11.53 9.85
N GLU A 461 10.46 -12.69 10.14
CA GLU A 461 11.12 -13.96 10.41
C GLU A 461 11.70 -14.63 9.15
N THR A 462 11.19 -14.31 7.96
CA THR A 462 11.58 -14.99 6.71
C THR A 462 12.83 -14.41 6.03
N TRP A 463 13.31 -13.26 6.49
CA TRP A 463 14.49 -12.58 5.95
C TRP A 463 15.42 -12.04 7.03
N ASN A 464 16.73 -12.09 6.77
CA ASN A 464 17.76 -11.62 7.69
C ASN A 464 18.18 -10.16 7.42
N ASN A 465 18.16 -9.71 6.16
CA ASN A 465 18.54 -8.37 5.75
C ASN A 465 17.76 -7.89 4.51
N SER A 466 17.87 -6.60 4.19
CA SER A 466 17.21 -5.96 3.04
C SER A 466 17.73 -6.45 1.68
N ASP A 467 18.96 -6.96 1.58
CA ASP A 467 19.55 -7.55 0.38
C ASP A 467 18.68 -8.67 -0.23
N GLN A 468 18.04 -9.48 0.62
CA GLN A 468 17.16 -10.57 0.20
C GLN A 468 15.87 -10.02 -0.44
N LEU A 469 15.29 -8.98 0.17
CA LEU A 469 14.09 -8.28 -0.30
C LEU A 469 14.37 -7.51 -1.60
N ALA A 470 15.51 -6.81 -1.67
CA ALA A 470 15.99 -6.13 -2.89
C ALA A 470 16.19 -7.12 -4.05
N SER A 471 16.79 -8.28 -3.77
CA SER A 471 17.00 -9.34 -4.76
C SER A 471 15.68 -9.94 -5.27
N PHE A 472 14.70 -10.11 -4.38
CA PHE A 472 13.36 -10.56 -4.73
C PHE A 472 12.64 -9.53 -5.63
N TYR A 473 12.68 -8.25 -5.29
CA TYR A 473 12.12 -7.17 -6.11
C TYR A 473 12.77 -7.10 -7.50
N LEU A 474 14.11 -7.06 -7.54
CA LEU A 474 14.90 -7.04 -8.78
C LEU A 474 14.53 -8.19 -9.71
N GLU A 475 14.31 -9.38 -9.16
CA GLU A 475 13.90 -10.52 -9.96
C GLU A 475 12.43 -10.41 -10.38
N ARG A 476 11.51 -10.08 -9.48
CA ARG A 476 10.06 -10.07 -9.73
C ARG A 476 9.59 -8.97 -10.69
N VAL A 477 10.23 -7.80 -10.68
CA VAL A 477 9.80 -6.60 -11.44
C VAL A 477 10.58 -6.42 -12.78
N SER A 478 11.46 -7.36 -13.13
CA SER A 478 12.34 -7.27 -14.31
C SER A 478 11.73 -7.68 -15.66
N SER A 479 10.41 -7.67 -15.83
CA SER A 479 9.81 -7.92 -17.14
C SER A 479 9.70 -6.62 -17.93
N ALA A 480 10.35 -6.51 -19.08
CA ALA A 480 10.37 -5.31 -19.90
C ALA A 480 9.13 -5.19 -20.80
N TYR A 481 8.72 -3.95 -21.07
CA TYR A 481 7.57 -3.59 -21.90
C TYR A 481 7.92 -2.43 -22.86
N GLY A 482 7.17 -2.32 -23.96
CA GLY A 482 7.39 -1.31 -24.99
C GLY A 482 6.63 -1.64 -26.28
N GLU A 483 6.88 -0.89 -27.34
CA GLU A 483 6.30 -1.14 -28.65
C GLU A 483 6.73 -2.51 -29.19
N ASN A 484 5.75 -3.40 -29.39
CA ASN A 484 5.93 -4.83 -29.72
C ASN A 484 6.66 -5.66 -28.65
N ILE A 485 6.72 -5.19 -27.39
CA ILE A 485 7.38 -5.89 -26.27
C ILE A 485 6.41 -6.01 -25.10
N THR A 486 5.99 -7.25 -24.80
CA THR A 486 4.97 -7.56 -23.79
C THR A 486 5.50 -8.54 -22.74
N GLY A 487 6.28 -8.04 -21.78
CA GLY A 487 6.77 -8.83 -20.64
C GLY A 487 7.99 -9.68 -20.95
N LEU A 488 8.97 -9.11 -21.67
CA LEU A 488 10.24 -9.77 -21.93
C LEU A 488 11.08 -9.77 -20.64
N LYS A 489 11.20 -10.93 -19.98
CA LYS A 489 11.95 -11.13 -18.74
C LYS A 489 13.46 -10.84 -18.94
N VAL A 490 13.99 -9.76 -18.37
CA VAL A 490 15.40 -9.34 -18.51
C VAL A 490 16.03 -8.83 -17.20
N PRO A 491 16.31 -9.72 -16.22
CA PRO A 491 16.88 -9.32 -14.93
C PRO A 491 18.25 -8.64 -15.01
N SER A 492 19.07 -8.91 -16.02
CA SER A 492 20.34 -8.19 -16.25
C SER A 492 20.08 -6.75 -16.70
N ILE A 493 19.33 -6.56 -17.79
CA ILE A 493 18.99 -5.24 -18.35
C ILE A 493 18.27 -4.35 -17.32
N PHE A 494 17.43 -4.91 -16.45
CA PHE A 494 16.82 -4.12 -15.37
C PHE A 494 17.86 -3.60 -14.38
N ARG A 495 18.85 -4.42 -13.97
CA ARG A 495 19.96 -3.98 -13.11
C ARG A 495 20.81 -2.91 -13.79
N GLU A 496 21.20 -3.08 -15.06
CA GLU A 496 21.94 -2.03 -15.80
C GLU A 496 21.18 -0.69 -15.83
N ASN A 497 19.84 -0.74 -15.92
CA ASN A 497 19.03 0.47 -15.89
C ASN A 497 19.01 1.16 -14.52
N LEU A 498 19.19 0.43 -13.42
CA LEU A 498 19.22 1.01 -12.07
C LEU A 498 20.60 1.56 -11.66
N MET A 499 21.69 1.15 -12.31
CA MET A 499 23.07 1.58 -11.97
C MET A 499 23.24 3.10 -11.80
N ASP A 500 22.73 3.89 -12.75
CA ASP A 500 22.98 5.35 -12.81
C ASP A 500 21.84 6.21 -12.22
N VAL A 501 20.89 5.60 -11.50
CA VAL A 501 19.71 6.29 -10.95
C VAL A 501 20.10 7.14 -9.74
N THR A 502 20.12 8.46 -9.91
CA THR A 502 20.35 9.40 -8.80
C THR A 502 19.07 9.83 -8.11
N VAL A 503 17.93 9.77 -8.80
CA VAL A 503 16.63 10.28 -8.33
C VAL A 503 15.53 9.26 -8.62
N ALA A 504 14.59 9.10 -7.69
CA ALA A 504 13.40 8.28 -7.87
C ALA A 504 12.12 9.09 -7.56
N MET A 505 11.09 8.97 -8.40
CA MET A 505 9.84 9.75 -8.33
C MET A 505 8.58 8.87 -8.31
N PHE A 506 7.59 9.30 -7.52
CA PHE A 506 6.23 8.73 -7.49
C PHE A 506 5.19 9.85 -7.27
N SER A 507 3.94 9.68 -7.73
CA SER A 507 2.88 10.68 -7.60
C SER A 507 1.87 10.36 -6.49
N ARG A 508 1.36 11.40 -5.83
CA ARG A 508 0.24 11.35 -4.88
C ARG A 508 -0.76 12.48 -5.17
N SER A 509 -1.93 12.12 -5.68
CA SER A 509 -2.96 13.07 -6.16
C SER A 509 -4.30 12.99 -5.41
N SER A 510 -4.58 11.89 -4.70
CA SER A 510 -5.82 11.73 -3.93
C SER A 510 -5.73 12.35 -2.53
N ASN A 511 -6.83 13.01 -2.13
CA ASN A 511 -7.00 13.57 -0.77
C ASN A 511 -7.24 12.49 0.28
N LEU A 512 -7.87 11.38 -0.10
CA LEU A 512 -8.18 10.25 0.78
C LEU A 512 -6.92 9.46 1.16
N TYR A 513 -6.04 9.21 0.18
CA TYR A 513 -5.01 8.18 0.28
C TYR A 513 -3.62 8.75 0.60
N GLY A 514 -2.93 8.14 1.57
CA GLY A 514 -1.61 8.53 2.08
C GLY A 514 -0.41 7.76 1.51
N ALA A 515 0.80 8.10 1.97
CA ALA A 515 2.01 7.29 1.79
C ALA A 515 2.06 6.09 2.75
N LEU A 516 1.33 6.20 3.88
CA LEU A 516 1.22 5.22 4.96
C LEU A 516 -0.16 4.56 5.04
N GLU A 517 -1.06 4.83 4.10
CA GLU A 517 -2.41 4.23 4.08
C GLU A 517 -2.45 2.87 3.39
N HIS A 518 -1.61 2.64 2.37
CA HIS A 518 -1.58 1.39 1.61
C HIS A 518 -0.16 0.85 1.44
N PRO A 519 0.12 -0.44 1.75
CA PRO A 519 1.49 -0.98 1.79
C PRO A 519 2.19 -0.95 0.43
N MET A 520 1.39 -0.96 -0.65
CA MET A 520 1.90 -0.97 -2.03
C MET A 520 2.79 0.24 -2.36
N VAL A 521 2.66 1.37 -1.67
CA VAL A 521 3.53 2.54 -1.92
C VAL A 521 4.97 2.19 -1.55
N ALA A 522 5.20 1.71 -0.32
CA ALA A 522 6.50 1.19 0.10
C ALA A 522 6.92 -0.03 -0.74
N ALA A 523 5.98 -0.94 -1.07
CA ALA A 523 6.28 -2.13 -1.86
C ALA A 523 6.85 -1.80 -3.26
N TYR A 524 6.30 -0.83 -3.98
CA TYR A 524 6.82 -0.42 -5.29
C TYR A 524 7.96 0.61 -5.18
N PHE A 525 7.76 1.71 -4.45
CA PHE A 525 8.66 2.87 -4.47
C PHE A 525 9.82 2.73 -3.47
N GLY A 526 9.54 2.23 -2.27
CA GLY A 526 10.58 1.77 -1.35
C GLY A 526 11.33 0.54 -1.89
N GLY A 527 10.62 -0.40 -2.51
CA GLY A 527 11.22 -1.55 -3.20
C GLY A 527 12.16 -1.15 -4.34
N LEU A 528 11.82 -0.08 -5.09
CA LEU A 528 12.71 0.52 -6.09
C LEU A 528 13.95 1.14 -5.44
N SER A 529 13.81 1.82 -4.29
CA SER A 529 14.95 2.38 -3.55
C SER A 529 15.93 1.28 -3.11
N LEU A 530 15.43 0.19 -2.52
CA LEU A 530 16.22 -1.01 -2.21
C LEU A 530 16.89 -1.61 -3.44
N ALA A 531 16.19 -1.67 -4.57
CA ALA A 531 16.70 -2.24 -5.81
C ALA A 531 17.82 -1.38 -6.45
N VAL A 532 17.73 -0.05 -6.35
CA VAL A 532 18.80 0.88 -6.76
C VAL A 532 19.98 0.76 -5.83
N GLU A 533 19.78 0.86 -4.51
CA GLU A 533 20.82 0.72 -3.48
C GLU A 533 21.61 -0.58 -3.63
N ARG A 534 20.90 -1.70 -3.86
CA ARG A 534 21.50 -3.03 -4.06
C ARG A 534 22.40 -3.14 -5.31
N VAL A 535 22.24 -2.23 -6.27
CA VAL A 535 22.85 -2.29 -7.60
C VAL A 535 23.91 -1.21 -7.80
N SER A 536 23.63 0.04 -7.40
CA SER A 536 24.57 1.17 -7.46
C SER A 536 25.49 1.28 -6.24
N GLY A 537 25.08 0.74 -5.09
CA GLY A 537 25.73 0.95 -3.79
C GLY A 537 25.24 2.19 -3.03
N SER A 538 24.26 2.93 -3.54
CA SER A 538 23.70 4.14 -2.92
C SER A 538 22.19 4.26 -3.12
N LYS A 539 21.48 4.78 -2.11
CA LYS A 539 20.06 5.10 -2.25
C LYS A 539 19.86 6.27 -3.24
N PRO A 540 18.81 6.24 -4.09
CA PRO A 540 18.43 7.38 -4.89
C PRO A 540 17.70 8.42 -4.03
N GLU A 541 17.77 9.69 -4.40
CA GLU A 541 16.95 10.71 -3.76
C GLU A 541 15.48 10.52 -4.14
N MET A 542 14.64 10.28 -3.13
CA MET A 542 13.23 9.96 -3.32
C MET A 542 12.37 11.22 -3.25
N TYR A 543 11.56 11.47 -4.27
CA TYR A 543 10.65 12.60 -4.39
C TYR A 543 9.20 12.16 -4.62
N ILE A 544 8.27 12.95 -4.09
CA ILE A 544 6.84 12.83 -4.36
C ILE A 544 6.37 14.00 -5.19
N ASN A 545 5.72 13.68 -6.31
CA ASN A 545 4.84 14.58 -7.03
C ASN A 545 3.53 14.71 -6.26
N ASN A 546 3.42 15.75 -5.42
CA ASN A 546 2.22 16.05 -4.68
C ASN A 546 1.27 16.86 -5.57
N LEU A 547 0.23 16.18 -6.04
CA LEU A 547 -0.74 16.69 -7.02
C LEU A 547 -2.15 16.78 -6.42
N ARG A 548 -2.25 16.77 -5.07
CA ARG A 548 -3.51 16.92 -4.31
C ARG A 548 -4.11 18.32 -4.48
N SER A 549 -3.30 19.33 -4.14
CA SER A 549 -3.54 20.77 -4.20
C SER A 549 -2.19 21.46 -4.40
N ASP A 550 -2.14 22.56 -5.17
CA ASP A 550 -0.93 23.33 -5.48
C ASP A 550 0.29 22.46 -5.85
N ALA A 551 0.21 21.93 -7.07
CA ALA A 551 1.10 20.90 -7.61
C ALA A 551 2.60 21.23 -7.42
N LYS A 552 3.34 20.32 -6.77
CA LYS A 552 4.77 20.47 -6.47
C LYS A 552 5.50 19.12 -6.40
N ILE A 553 6.79 19.16 -6.73
CA ILE A 553 7.75 18.09 -6.45
C ILE A 553 8.40 18.41 -5.10
N GLU A 554 8.33 17.47 -4.15
CA GLU A 554 8.91 17.63 -2.80
C GLU A 554 9.60 16.33 -2.36
N THR A 555 10.49 16.36 -1.37
CA THR A 555 11.18 15.14 -0.95
C THR A 555 10.22 14.17 -0.27
N MET A 556 10.50 12.86 -0.41
CA MET A 556 9.73 11.80 0.26
C MET A 556 9.74 11.96 1.78
N SER A 557 10.83 12.49 2.36
CA SER A 557 10.93 12.75 3.80
C SER A 557 9.97 13.87 4.25
N GLN A 558 9.95 15.01 3.55
CA GLN A 558 8.99 16.09 3.80
C GLN A 558 7.54 15.60 3.62
N PHE A 559 7.27 14.87 2.53
CA PHE A 559 5.93 14.33 2.27
C PHE A 559 5.48 13.35 3.35
N LEU A 560 6.35 12.41 3.77
CA LEU A 560 6.04 11.40 4.78
C LEU A 560 5.83 12.04 6.16
N THR A 561 6.68 13.00 6.53
CA THR A 561 6.54 13.77 7.78
C THR A 561 5.21 14.54 7.80
N ARG A 562 4.80 15.15 6.68
CA ARG A 562 3.50 15.81 6.58
C ARG A 562 2.33 14.81 6.59
N ASP A 563 2.44 13.64 5.95
CA ASP A 563 1.40 12.60 5.96
C ASP A 563 1.24 11.99 7.38
N LEU A 564 2.33 11.88 8.15
CA LEU A 564 2.36 11.56 9.60
C LEU A 564 1.65 12.62 10.45
N LEU A 565 2.10 13.88 10.39
CA LEU A 565 1.57 14.97 11.21
C LEU A 565 0.12 15.34 10.84
N THR A 566 -0.29 15.19 9.58
CA THR A 566 -1.70 15.46 9.20
C THR A 566 -2.63 14.35 9.67
N ARG A 567 -2.24 13.08 9.56
CA ARG A 567 -3.09 11.90 9.88
C ARG A 567 -2.62 11.14 11.11
N TYR A 568 -1.60 10.28 10.96
CA TYR A 568 -1.37 9.17 11.89
C TYR A 568 -0.84 9.60 13.27
N LEU A 569 -0.42 10.85 13.43
CA LEU A 569 -0.05 11.45 14.72
C LEU A 569 -1.05 12.54 15.18
N ASN A 570 -2.17 12.74 14.47
CA ASN A 570 -3.13 13.81 14.72
C ASN A 570 -4.34 13.30 15.54
N PRO A 571 -4.66 13.89 16.71
CA PRO A 571 -5.79 13.47 17.53
C PRO A 571 -7.14 13.55 16.79
N ARG A 572 -7.33 14.46 15.80
CA ARG A 572 -8.56 14.51 14.99
C ARG A 572 -8.72 13.28 14.08
N TRP A 573 -7.63 12.75 13.54
CA TRP A 573 -7.68 11.52 12.74
C TRP A 573 -7.95 10.31 13.64
N ILE A 574 -7.27 10.25 14.79
CA ILE A 574 -7.44 9.21 15.80
C ILE A 574 -8.89 9.16 16.30
N GLU A 575 -9.48 10.32 16.64
CA GLU A 575 -10.88 10.43 17.06
C GLU A 575 -11.86 9.93 15.97
N GLY A 576 -11.62 10.30 14.71
CA GLY A 576 -12.40 9.79 13.57
C GLY A 576 -12.30 8.26 13.44
N MET A 577 -11.09 7.70 13.58
CA MET A 577 -10.91 6.24 13.55
C MET A 577 -11.53 5.55 14.78
N MET A 578 -11.49 6.15 15.96
CA MET A 578 -12.15 5.59 17.15
C MET A 578 -13.67 5.46 16.96
N LYS A 579 -14.31 6.42 16.26
CA LYS A 579 -15.73 6.34 15.86
C LYS A 579 -16.02 5.19 14.87
N GLY A 580 -14.99 4.70 14.17
CA GLY A 580 -15.05 3.54 13.29
C GLY A 580 -14.97 2.16 13.98
N GLY A 581 -14.78 2.11 15.30
CA GLY A 581 -14.74 0.84 16.05
C GLY A 581 -13.66 -0.12 15.54
N TYR A 582 -14.06 -1.37 15.26
CA TYR A 582 -13.16 -2.44 14.80
C TYR A 582 -12.35 -2.04 13.56
N ASP A 583 -12.99 -1.41 12.57
CA ASP A 583 -12.34 -1.08 11.29
C ASP A 583 -11.40 0.12 11.41
N GLY A 584 -11.74 1.09 12.27
CA GLY A 584 -10.81 2.17 12.64
C GLY A 584 -9.58 1.66 13.39
N ALA A 585 -9.75 0.72 14.32
CA ALA A 585 -8.63 0.04 14.97
C ALA A 585 -7.76 -0.75 13.96
N ARG A 586 -8.37 -1.37 12.95
CA ARG A 586 -7.66 -2.00 11.82
C ARG A 586 -6.89 -0.97 10.98
N TYR A 587 -7.43 0.22 10.72
CA TYR A 587 -6.71 1.29 10.02
C TYR A 587 -5.52 1.82 10.84
N ILE A 588 -5.64 1.88 12.17
CA ILE A 588 -4.54 2.25 13.06
C ILE A 588 -3.40 1.21 12.99
N ASP A 589 -3.73 -0.08 13.10
CA ASP A 589 -2.78 -1.19 12.91
C ASP A 589 -2.14 -1.19 11.51
N SER A 590 -2.96 -0.95 10.47
CA SER A 590 -2.49 -0.91 9.08
C SER A 590 -1.43 0.18 8.82
N PHE A 591 -1.52 1.36 9.44
CA PHE A 591 -0.47 2.38 9.23
C PHE A 591 0.85 1.99 9.90
N VAL A 592 0.81 1.29 11.05
CA VAL A 592 2.02 0.83 11.76
C VAL A 592 2.75 -0.23 10.93
N GLU A 593 2.03 -1.17 10.30
CA GLU A 593 2.62 -2.09 9.32
C GLU A 593 3.17 -1.36 8.08
N ASN A 594 2.50 -0.31 7.58
CA ASN A 594 3.00 0.47 6.45
C ASN A 594 4.23 1.32 6.82
N LEU A 595 4.33 1.81 8.07
CA LEU A 595 5.50 2.53 8.59
C LEU A 595 6.70 1.59 8.72
N TRP A 596 6.47 0.35 9.16
CA TRP A 596 7.48 -0.70 9.14
C TRP A 596 8.02 -0.95 7.73
N MET A 597 7.14 -1.00 6.72
CA MET A 597 7.59 -1.17 5.34
C MET A 597 8.46 -0.02 4.83
N TRP A 598 8.20 1.22 5.26
CA TRP A 598 9.09 2.35 4.97
C TRP A 598 10.43 2.24 5.71
N GLN A 599 10.42 1.88 6.99
CA GLN A 599 11.64 1.66 7.79
C GLN A 599 12.58 0.63 7.15
N VAL A 600 12.04 -0.48 6.62
CA VAL A 600 12.84 -1.54 5.99
C VAL A 600 13.29 -1.19 4.58
N THR A 601 12.50 -0.42 3.82
CA THR A 601 12.85 -0.05 2.44
C THR A 601 13.78 1.15 2.33
N ASN A 602 13.60 2.16 3.19
CA ASN A 602 14.56 3.23 3.36
C ASN A 602 14.61 3.68 4.83
N PRO A 603 15.59 3.18 5.61
CA PRO A 603 15.71 3.52 7.02
C PRO A 603 15.88 5.01 7.33
N GLU A 604 16.30 5.82 6.36
CA GLU A 604 16.48 7.27 6.51
C GLU A 604 15.14 8.03 6.57
N LEU A 605 14.04 7.41 6.13
CA LEU A 605 12.71 8.01 6.13
C LEU A 605 11.96 7.85 7.46
N VAL A 606 12.40 6.96 8.36
CA VAL A 606 11.73 6.67 9.63
C VAL A 606 12.75 6.68 10.75
N SER A 607 12.62 7.68 11.65
CA SER A 607 13.51 7.88 12.79
C SER A 607 13.08 7.07 14.02
N GLU A 608 14.02 6.84 14.95
CA GLU A 608 13.70 6.34 16.29
C GLU A 608 12.62 7.19 17.00
N SER A 609 12.70 8.52 16.87
CA SER A 609 11.70 9.43 17.43
C SER A 609 10.30 9.26 16.81
N THR A 610 10.20 8.68 15.61
CA THR A 610 8.90 8.32 15.02
C THR A 610 8.28 7.14 15.76
N TRP A 611 9.07 6.12 16.10
CA TRP A 611 8.62 4.98 16.91
C TRP A 611 8.33 5.37 18.36
N ASP A 612 9.10 6.29 18.94
CA ASP A 612 8.77 6.90 20.24
C ASP A 612 7.39 7.57 20.23
N MET A 613 7.07 8.33 19.18
CA MET A 613 5.74 8.93 19.01
C MET A 613 4.63 7.89 18.84
N VAL A 614 4.86 6.82 18.07
CA VAL A 614 3.88 5.72 17.91
C VAL A 614 3.62 5.00 19.24
N ASN A 615 4.66 4.66 20.01
CA ASN A 615 4.51 4.09 21.35
C ASN A 615 3.82 5.09 22.31
N SER A 616 4.24 6.35 22.34
CA SER A 616 3.65 7.40 23.19
C SER A 616 2.16 7.56 22.95
N ILE A 617 1.74 7.67 21.70
CA ILE A 617 0.33 7.91 21.35
C ILE A 617 -0.47 6.62 21.49
N TYR A 618 -0.10 5.53 20.83
CA TYR A 618 -0.97 4.36 20.68
C TYR A 618 -0.85 3.29 21.77
N VAL A 619 0.22 3.31 22.56
CA VAL A 619 0.42 2.38 23.69
C VAL A 619 0.35 3.11 25.03
N ARG A 620 0.90 4.33 25.13
CA ARG A 620 0.89 5.14 26.36
C ARG A 620 -0.27 6.13 26.47
N ASP A 621 -1.08 6.27 25.42
CA ASP A 621 -2.25 7.15 25.38
C ASP A 621 -1.93 8.59 25.80
N SER A 622 -0.83 9.15 25.26
CA SER A 622 -0.31 10.46 25.67
C SER A 622 -1.20 11.66 25.30
N TYR A 623 -2.37 11.42 24.70
CA TYR A 623 -3.44 12.41 24.47
C TYR A 623 -4.65 12.20 25.39
N ASP A 624 -4.61 11.22 26.31
CA ASP A 624 -5.70 10.86 27.24
C ASP A 624 -7.04 10.61 26.52
N MET A 625 -6.98 9.88 25.40
CA MET A 625 -8.13 9.65 24.51
C MET A 625 -8.91 8.38 24.87
N GLY A 626 -8.43 7.56 25.81
CA GLY A 626 -9.05 6.28 26.17
C GLY A 626 -8.79 5.18 25.13
N LEU A 627 -7.68 5.27 24.39
CA LEU A 627 -7.25 4.30 23.38
C LEU A 627 -7.18 2.87 23.94
N ASN A 628 -6.79 2.74 25.21
CA ASN A 628 -6.70 1.44 25.90
C ASN A 628 -8.08 0.78 26.09
N GLU A 629 -9.14 1.56 26.39
CA GLU A 629 -10.52 1.05 26.40
C GLU A 629 -11.00 0.80 24.97
N PHE A 630 -10.81 1.78 24.07
CA PHE A 630 -11.23 1.70 22.67
C PHE A 630 -10.76 0.41 22.00
N PHE A 631 -9.47 0.09 22.08
CA PHE A 631 -8.92 -1.13 21.51
C PHE A 631 -9.45 -2.38 22.22
N SER A 632 -9.46 -2.41 23.56
CA SER A 632 -9.96 -3.57 24.34
C SER A 632 -11.41 -3.92 23.99
N LYS A 633 -12.23 -2.90 23.69
CA LYS A 633 -13.64 -3.02 23.29
C LYS A 633 -13.83 -3.31 21.80
N SER A 634 -13.02 -2.72 20.93
CA SER A 634 -13.28 -2.69 19.48
C SER A 634 -12.46 -3.72 18.71
N ASN A 635 -11.16 -3.88 19.02
CA ASN A 635 -10.27 -4.83 18.38
C ASN A 635 -8.97 -4.98 19.21
N PRO A 636 -8.92 -5.87 20.21
CA PRO A 636 -7.71 -6.06 21.01
C PRO A 636 -6.56 -6.65 20.18
N TYR A 637 -6.87 -7.37 19.10
CA TYR A 637 -5.87 -8.01 18.24
C TYR A 637 -5.03 -6.97 17.46
N ALA A 638 -5.65 -5.88 16.99
CA ALA A 638 -4.94 -4.74 16.38
C ALA A 638 -3.91 -4.10 17.34
N ARG A 639 -4.26 -3.88 18.61
CA ARG A 639 -3.32 -3.32 19.60
C ARG A 639 -2.17 -4.26 19.95
N ALA A 640 -2.42 -5.56 20.00
CA ALA A 640 -1.36 -6.55 20.21
C ALA A 640 -0.47 -6.74 18.96
N SER A 641 -1.01 -6.56 17.74
CA SER A 641 -0.23 -6.43 16.50
C SER A 641 0.70 -5.21 16.54
N ILE A 642 0.17 -4.01 16.83
CA ILE A 642 0.95 -2.77 16.99
C ILE A 642 2.10 -2.94 18.02
N ILE A 643 1.82 -3.55 19.17
CA ILE A 643 2.84 -3.80 20.20
C ILE A 643 3.89 -4.82 19.73
N ALA A 644 3.48 -5.90 19.06
CA ALA A 644 4.43 -6.86 18.47
C ALA A 644 5.33 -6.20 17.44
N ARG A 645 4.78 -5.35 16.55
CA ARG A 645 5.59 -4.62 15.57
C ARG A 645 6.55 -3.62 16.23
N LEU A 646 6.10 -2.90 17.25
CA LEU A 646 6.97 -2.02 18.06
C LEU A 646 8.11 -2.79 18.74
N ILE A 647 7.92 -4.04 19.14
CA ILE A 647 9.03 -4.86 19.68
C ILE A 647 9.93 -5.36 18.54
N GLU A 648 9.37 -5.73 17.38
CA GLU A 648 10.14 -6.17 16.21
C GLU A 648 11.07 -5.07 15.65
N THR A 649 10.69 -3.79 15.70
CA THR A 649 11.60 -2.68 15.32
C THR A 649 12.83 -2.63 16.21
N VAL A 650 12.69 -2.88 17.52
CA VAL A 650 13.82 -3.02 18.45
C VAL A 650 14.63 -4.28 18.16
N ARG A 651 13.98 -5.43 17.91
CA ARG A 651 14.67 -6.69 17.61
C ARG A 651 15.54 -6.61 16.34
N LYS A 652 15.09 -5.82 15.37
CA LYS A 652 15.77 -5.57 14.08
C LYS A 652 16.71 -4.36 14.12
N GLY A 653 16.83 -3.66 15.25
CA GLY A 653 17.79 -2.57 15.45
C GLY A 653 17.41 -1.21 14.85
N TYR A 654 16.11 -0.97 14.60
CA TYR A 654 15.58 0.28 14.06
C TYR A 654 15.04 1.26 15.12
N TRP A 655 14.92 0.82 16.37
CA TRP A 655 14.48 1.64 17.50
C TRP A 655 15.18 1.16 18.77
N SER A 656 15.73 2.07 19.58
CA SER A 656 16.62 1.78 20.70
C SER A 656 16.07 2.29 22.06
N PRO A 657 14.81 2.00 22.42
CA PRO A 657 14.19 2.55 23.63
C PRO A 657 14.83 1.97 24.90
N SER A 658 14.52 2.57 26.06
CA SER A 658 15.01 2.10 27.34
C SER A 658 14.50 0.70 27.68
N ASP A 659 15.25 -0.06 28.49
CA ASP A 659 14.87 -1.42 28.87
C ASP A 659 13.55 -1.49 29.64
N GLN A 660 13.17 -0.40 30.33
CA GLN A 660 11.85 -0.25 30.94
C GLN A 660 10.72 -0.23 29.91
N VAL A 661 10.92 0.41 28.75
CA VAL A 661 9.95 0.42 27.64
C VAL A 661 9.90 -0.96 26.97
N LYS A 662 11.06 -1.58 26.70
CA LYS A 662 11.13 -2.96 26.15
C LYS A 662 10.37 -3.95 27.02
N ALA A 663 10.68 -3.97 28.33
CA ALA A 663 10.01 -4.82 29.30
C ALA A 663 8.52 -4.52 29.40
N SER A 664 8.12 -3.24 29.41
CA SER A 664 6.69 -2.91 29.45
C SER A 664 5.95 -3.39 28.21
N LEU A 665 6.49 -3.22 26.99
CA LEU A 665 5.85 -3.70 25.76
C LEU A 665 5.71 -5.23 25.77
N ALA A 666 6.77 -5.94 26.18
CA ALA A 666 6.76 -7.40 26.29
C ALA A 666 5.72 -7.90 27.31
N ASN A 667 5.70 -7.31 28.51
CA ASN A 667 4.70 -7.61 29.55
C ASN A 667 3.27 -7.39 29.04
N GLU A 668 3.07 -6.33 28.26
CA GLU A 668 1.75 -5.91 27.77
C GLU A 668 1.22 -6.84 26.68
N TYR A 669 2.04 -7.19 25.69
CA TYR A 669 1.70 -8.21 24.68
C TYR A 669 1.41 -9.57 25.32
N ILE A 670 2.24 -10.01 26.27
CA ILE A 670 2.02 -11.27 27.01
C ILE A 670 0.68 -11.24 27.75
N ASN A 671 0.35 -10.14 28.44
CA ASN A 671 -0.93 -9.99 29.14
C ASN A 671 -2.12 -9.98 28.17
N MET A 672 -2.00 -9.31 27.01
CA MET A 672 -3.05 -9.29 26.00
C MET A 672 -3.30 -10.68 25.40
N VAL A 673 -2.26 -11.42 25.03
CA VAL A 673 -2.41 -12.81 24.54
C VAL A 673 -2.97 -13.72 25.64
N ASN A 674 -2.56 -13.53 26.89
CA ASN A 674 -3.13 -14.22 28.05
C ASN A 674 -4.60 -13.88 28.34
N GLN A 675 -5.13 -12.77 27.84
CA GLN A 675 -6.51 -12.31 28.08
C GLN A 675 -7.44 -12.59 26.89
N TYR A 676 -7.00 -12.33 25.66
CA TYR A 676 -7.82 -12.34 24.44
C TYR A 676 -7.49 -13.48 23.48
N GLY A 677 -6.47 -14.29 23.78
CA GLY A 677 -5.94 -15.30 22.87
C GLY A 677 -4.91 -14.74 21.89
N VAL A 678 -4.40 -15.59 21.00
CA VAL A 678 -3.35 -15.22 20.04
C VAL A 678 -3.84 -14.21 19.00
N VAL A 679 -3.00 -13.22 18.67
CA VAL A 679 -3.04 -12.58 17.35
C VAL A 679 -2.32 -13.51 16.39
N CYS A 680 -2.95 -13.93 15.30
CA CYS A 680 -2.30 -14.72 14.26
C CYS A 680 -2.25 -13.98 12.93
N CYS A 681 -1.17 -13.23 12.76
CA CYS A 681 -0.61 -12.82 11.47
C CYS A 681 0.88 -13.22 11.41
N HIS A 682 1.54 -12.90 10.31
CA HIS A 682 2.96 -13.17 10.03
C HIS A 682 3.88 -12.75 11.19
N HIS A 683 3.85 -11.48 11.60
CA HIS A 683 4.79 -10.95 12.60
C HIS A 683 4.36 -11.20 14.06
N THR A 684 3.16 -11.74 14.30
CA THR A 684 2.67 -12.08 15.65
C THR A 684 2.85 -13.58 15.89
N CYS A 685 1.83 -14.42 15.67
CA CYS A 685 1.98 -15.85 15.97
C CYS A 685 2.93 -16.59 15.02
N ALA A 686 3.10 -16.24 13.74
CA ALA A 686 4.02 -17.01 12.89
C ALA A 686 5.51 -16.72 13.19
N ASN A 687 5.82 -15.56 13.79
CA ASN A 687 7.18 -15.16 14.14
C ASN A 687 7.64 -15.75 15.49
N ILE A 688 7.98 -17.04 15.48
CA ILE A 688 8.43 -17.78 16.69
C ILE A 688 9.60 -17.06 17.39
N VAL A 689 10.56 -16.54 16.61
CA VAL A 689 11.78 -15.86 17.11
C VAL A 689 11.44 -14.59 17.90
N LEU A 690 10.50 -13.78 17.41
CA LEU A 690 10.02 -12.60 18.14
C LEU A 690 9.33 -13.00 19.44
N ASN A 691 8.50 -14.05 19.45
CA ASN A 691 7.81 -14.49 20.67
C ASN A 691 8.79 -15.03 21.74
N GLN A 692 9.86 -15.75 21.33
CA GLN A 692 10.95 -16.13 22.23
C GLN A 692 11.66 -14.90 22.80
N TRP A 693 11.93 -13.88 21.98
CA TRP A 693 12.58 -12.66 22.43
C TRP A 693 11.69 -11.82 23.35
N ILE A 694 10.38 -11.73 23.08
CA ILE A 694 9.38 -11.14 23.97
C ILE A 694 9.40 -11.80 25.35
N VAL A 695 9.49 -13.12 25.43
CA VAL A 695 9.64 -13.82 26.72
C VAL A 695 10.93 -13.43 27.43
N SER A 696 12.05 -13.25 26.71
CA SER A 696 13.34 -12.83 27.29
C SER A 696 13.37 -11.38 27.80
N LEU A 697 12.49 -10.51 27.28
CA LEU A 697 12.33 -9.13 27.72
C LEU A 697 11.33 -8.97 28.89
N SER A 698 10.52 -10.00 29.16
CA SER A 698 9.43 -9.96 30.13
C SER A 698 9.93 -9.91 31.57
N THR A 699 9.26 -9.10 32.40
CA THR A 699 9.43 -9.06 33.86
C THR A 699 8.20 -9.58 34.60
N LEU A 700 7.31 -10.30 33.92
CA LEU A 700 6.17 -10.96 34.54
C LEU A 700 6.59 -12.22 35.32
N ASN A 701 5.71 -12.67 36.22
CA ASN A 701 5.94 -13.92 36.94
C ASN A 701 5.85 -15.15 36.03
N SER A 702 6.45 -16.26 36.46
CA SER A 702 6.50 -17.50 35.69
C SER A 702 5.12 -18.03 35.29
N ALA A 703 4.08 -17.87 36.11
CA ALA A 703 2.74 -18.36 35.78
C ALA A 703 2.11 -17.62 34.58
N ALA A 704 2.35 -16.31 34.46
CA ALA A 704 1.92 -15.54 33.30
C ALA A 704 2.73 -15.89 32.03
N ILE A 705 4.03 -16.18 32.19
CA ILE A 705 4.91 -16.59 31.08
C ILE A 705 4.56 -18.01 30.59
N GLU A 706 4.34 -18.97 31.48
CA GLU A 706 3.94 -20.33 31.09
C GLU A 706 2.52 -20.38 30.50
N LYS A 707 1.58 -19.55 31.00
CA LYS A 707 0.26 -19.41 30.35
C LYS A 707 0.42 -18.90 28.91
N PHE A 708 1.26 -17.88 28.70
CA PHE A 708 1.53 -17.35 27.36
C PHE A 708 2.16 -18.41 26.46
N LYS A 709 3.18 -19.12 26.93
CA LYS A 709 3.83 -20.21 26.18
C LYS A 709 2.82 -21.27 25.74
N HIS A 710 1.95 -21.71 26.65
CA HIS A 710 0.88 -22.67 26.36
C HIS A 710 -0.13 -22.11 25.34
N THR A 711 -0.55 -20.85 25.47
CA THR A 711 -1.47 -20.19 24.53
C THR A 711 -0.88 -20.05 23.12
N MET A 712 0.42 -19.75 22.99
CA MET A 712 1.12 -19.72 21.70
C MET A 712 1.28 -21.13 21.11
N ALA A 713 1.73 -22.11 21.92
CA ALA A 713 1.92 -23.49 21.48
C ALA A 713 0.62 -24.13 20.94
N ALA A 714 -0.51 -23.87 21.60
CA ALA A 714 -1.82 -24.33 21.18
C ALA A 714 -2.28 -23.77 19.81
N ALA A 715 -1.70 -22.66 19.35
CA ALA A 715 -1.97 -22.08 18.03
C ALA A 715 -1.09 -22.68 16.91
N TRP A 716 0.05 -23.30 17.26
CA TRP A 716 1.01 -23.86 16.31
C TRP A 716 0.93 -25.38 16.19
N GLY A 717 0.51 -26.07 17.26
CA GLY A 717 0.60 -27.53 17.37
C GLY A 717 1.95 -28.03 17.89
N GLU A 718 2.91 -27.13 18.12
CA GLU A 718 4.23 -27.42 18.69
C GLU A 718 4.52 -26.51 19.88
N ASN A 719 5.30 -26.99 20.85
CA ASN A 719 5.71 -26.20 22.00
C ASN A 719 6.76 -25.14 21.60
N LEU A 720 6.65 -23.93 22.15
CA LEU A 720 7.70 -22.91 22.12
C LEU A 720 9.04 -23.53 22.57
N PRO A 721 10.08 -23.59 21.70
CA PRO A 721 11.37 -24.14 22.09
C PRO A 721 11.98 -23.33 23.24
N ALA A 722 12.64 -24.03 24.17
CA ALA A 722 13.30 -23.38 25.30
C ALA A 722 14.31 -22.33 24.83
N THR A 723 14.27 -21.15 25.45
CA THR A 723 15.30 -20.14 25.29
C THR A 723 16.55 -20.58 26.05
N ASP A 724 17.68 -20.75 25.37
CA ASP A 724 18.97 -20.94 26.04
C ASP A 724 19.34 -19.68 26.82
N THR A 725 19.03 -19.67 28.12
CA THR A 725 19.35 -18.59 29.06
C THR A 725 20.56 -18.91 29.94
N ASP A 726 21.38 -19.88 29.55
CA ASP A 726 22.67 -20.15 30.18
C ASP A 726 23.68 -19.07 29.80
N LYS A 727 23.85 -18.12 30.73
CA LYS A 727 24.93 -17.13 30.66
C LYS A 727 26.28 -17.87 30.67
N PRO A 728 27.19 -17.61 29.73
CA PRO A 728 28.56 -18.07 29.84
C PRO A 728 29.19 -17.56 31.13
N SER A 729 29.57 -18.47 32.03
CA SER A 729 30.35 -18.12 33.22
C SER A 729 31.74 -17.65 32.81
N ASN A 730 32.15 -16.51 33.36
CA ASN A 730 33.40 -15.83 32.99
C ASN A 730 34.64 -16.57 33.54
N GLU A 731 35.29 -17.40 32.73
CA GLU A 731 36.64 -17.94 32.99
C GLU A 731 37.63 -17.55 31.88
N GLY A 732 38.90 -17.37 32.26
CA GLY A 732 39.82 -16.51 31.52
C GLY A 732 40.68 -17.16 30.43
N ASN A 733 41.14 -16.29 29.52
CA ASN A 733 42.38 -16.37 28.73
C ASN A 733 42.77 -17.71 28.06
N GLY A 734 42.57 -17.78 26.73
CA GLY A 734 43.33 -18.61 25.81
C GLY A 734 43.70 -17.80 24.56
N GLU A 735 44.95 -17.86 24.12
CA GLU A 735 45.47 -16.98 23.05
C GLU A 735 45.27 -17.53 21.62
N HIS A 736 45.36 -16.61 20.66
CA HIS A 736 45.90 -16.80 19.30
C HIS A 736 45.15 -17.67 18.26
N SER A 737 44.66 -16.93 17.24
CA SER A 737 45.19 -16.91 15.86
C SER A 737 44.25 -17.31 14.72
N VAL A 738 44.55 -16.78 13.53
CA VAL A 738 43.80 -16.89 12.27
C VAL A 738 44.59 -17.75 11.29
N SER A 739 43.92 -18.62 10.52
CA SER A 739 44.45 -19.18 9.27
C SER A 739 43.35 -19.63 8.31
N ASP A 740 43.62 -19.53 7.00
CA ASP A 740 42.78 -20.01 5.90
C ASP A 740 42.75 -21.56 5.81
N GLY A 741 41.70 -22.13 5.18
CA GLY A 741 41.50 -23.60 5.15
C GLY A 741 40.57 -24.15 4.05
N SER A 742 40.93 -23.92 2.78
CA SER A 742 40.25 -24.40 1.55
C SER A 742 39.81 -25.90 1.48
N SER A 743 38.76 -26.12 0.67
CA SER A 743 38.51 -27.25 -0.28
C SER A 743 37.90 -28.64 0.11
N ARG A 744 36.73 -28.90 -0.53
CA ARG A 744 36.30 -30.04 -1.42
C ARG A 744 36.37 -31.53 -0.98
N GLY A 745 35.29 -32.25 -1.33
CA GLY A 745 35.08 -33.72 -1.33
C GLY A 745 33.64 -34.03 -0.87
N GLU A 746 32.71 -34.72 -1.55
CA GLU A 746 32.74 -35.98 -2.34
C GLU A 746 33.19 -37.21 -1.51
N SER A 747 32.46 -38.34 -1.43
CA SER A 747 31.16 -38.73 -2.05
C SER A 747 30.50 -39.95 -1.36
N ASP A 748 29.24 -40.22 -1.74
CA ASP A 748 28.57 -41.54 -1.92
C ASP A 748 28.13 -42.54 -0.80
N ALA A 749 26.90 -43.01 -1.03
CA ALA A 749 26.38 -44.39 -0.95
C ALA A 749 26.07 -45.14 0.37
N MET A 750 24.76 -45.21 0.65
CA MET A 750 23.94 -46.41 0.91
C MET A 750 24.57 -47.72 1.45
N SER A 751 24.01 -48.23 2.55
CA SER A 751 23.51 -49.62 2.68
C SER A 751 22.59 -49.79 3.90
N ALA A 752 21.81 -50.88 3.97
CA ALA A 752 20.78 -51.11 5.00
C ALA A 752 20.81 -52.54 5.55
N ALA A 753 20.23 -52.76 6.75
CA ALA A 753 19.19 -53.78 7.06
C ALA A 753 19.16 -54.26 8.53
N THR A 754 17.94 -54.52 9.04
CA THR A 754 17.56 -55.54 10.08
C THR A 754 18.16 -55.46 11.51
N SER A 755 17.49 -55.90 12.60
CA SER A 755 16.08 -56.31 12.85
C SER A 755 15.80 -56.58 14.35
N SER A 756 14.53 -56.55 14.77
CA SER A 756 13.93 -57.12 16.01
C SER A 756 14.29 -56.48 17.38
N GLY A 757 13.40 -56.49 18.40
CA GLY A 757 11.96 -56.79 18.38
C GLY A 757 11.26 -56.99 19.76
N THR A 758 9.94 -56.78 19.77
CA THR A 758 8.90 -57.48 20.60
C THR A 758 8.65 -57.11 22.09
N SER A 759 7.35 -57.07 22.44
CA SER A 759 6.68 -57.08 23.78
C SER A 759 6.68 -55.79 24.65
N GLY A 760 5.58 -55.41 25.34
CA GLY A 760 4.16 -55.83 25.23
C GLY A 760 3.31 -55.68 26.51
N SER A 761 1.96 -55.57 26.38
CA SER A 761 0.90 -55.80 27.42
C SER A 761 0.79 -54.79 28.60
N ALA A 762 -0.36 -54.49 29.26
CA ALA A 762 -1.82 -54.50 28.95
C ALA A 762 -2.63 -53.88 30.14
N GLY A 763 -3.95 -53.67 30.00
CA GLY A 763 -4.91 -53.33 31.10
C GLY A 763 -5.32 -51.83 31.16
N VAL A 764 -6.57 -51.34 31.02
CA VAL A 764 -7.99 -51.78 31.22
C VAL A 764 -8.60 -51.40 32.60
N SER A 765 -9.60 -50.49 32.63
CA SER A 765 -10.90 -50.61 33.38
C SER A 765 -11.80 -49.33 33.38
N GLN A 766 -13.06 -49.48 32.95
CA GLN A 766 -14.36 -48.99 33.53
C GLN A 766 -14.44 -47.64 34.33
N SER A 767 -15.28 -46.64 33.99
CA SER A 767 -16.78 -46.49 34.00
C SER A 767 -17.41 -46.40 35.43
N THR A 768 -18.43 -45.58 35.79
CA THR A 768 -19.71 -45.22 35.12
C THR A 768 -20.43 -43.91 35.63
N SER A 769 -21.16 -43.24 34.72
CA SER A 769 -22.41 -42.42 34.82
C SER A 769 -23.08 -41.91 36.13
N ALA A 770 -23.69 -40.71 36.05
CA ALA A 770 -24.97 -40.34 36.71
C ALA A 770 -25.72 -39.18 35.95
N SER A 771 -27.03 -39.01 36.17
CA SER A 771 -27.92 -37.96 35.58
C SER A 771 -28.48 -37.02 36.70
N SER A 772 -29.29 -35.95 36.51
CA SER A 772 -30.40 -35.68 35.58
C SER A 772 -30.81 -34.17 35.47
N SER A 773 -31.85 -33.85 34.70
CA SER A 773 -32.43 -32.50 34.41
C SER A 773 -33.94 -32.47 34.80
N PRO A 774 -34.86 -31.57 34.34
CA PRO A 774 -34.84 -30.40 33.43
C PRO A 774 -35.05 -29.07 34.22
N THR A 775 -35.63 -27.92 33.81
CA THR A 775 -36.43 -27.32 32.67
C THR A 775 -36.34 -25.77 32.87
N GLU A 776 -36.67 -24.78 32.03
CA GLU A 776 -37.14 -24.49 30.64
C GLU A 776 -36.97 -22.93 30.46
N ASN A 777 -37.11 -22.19 29.33
CA ASN A 777 -37.26 -22.38 27.88
C ASN A 777 -36.87 -21.03 27.18
N GLY A 778 -36.76 -20.95 25.84
CA GLY A 778 -36.71 -19.68 25.07
C GLY A 778 -35.77 -19.66 23.85
N ASP A 779 -36.27 -20.06 22.68
CA ASP A 779 -35.49 -20.25 21.44
C ASP A 779 -34.99 -18.96 20.74
N VAL A 780 -33.70 -18.94 20.36
CA VAL A 780 -33.20 -18.30 19.12
C VAL A 780 -32.26 -19.29 18.43
N LYS A 781 -32.61 -19.74 17.20
CA LYS A 781 -31.92 -20.85 16.54
C LYS A 781 -30.76 -20.39 15.64
N ALA A 782 -29.55 -20.46 16.16
CA ALA A 782 -28.35 -20.62 15.35
C ALA A 782 -28.21 -22.09 14.91
N TYR A 783 -27.90 -22.32 13.62
CA TYR A 783 -27.60 -23.66 13.10
C TYR A 783 -26.09 -23.92 13.17
N GLU A 784 -25.59 -24.32 14.33
CA GLU A 784 -24.28 -24.96 14.42
C GLU A 784 -24.38 -26.43 13.99
N VAL A 785 -23.54 -26.84 13.04
CA VAL A 785 -23.38 -28.25 12.67
C VAL A 785 -22.35 -28.87 13.62
N ALA A 786 -22.84 -29.42 14.73
CA ALA A 786 -22.00 -30.13 15.68
C ALA A 786 -21.32 -31.34 15.01
N ALA A 787 -19.99 -31.38 15.01
CA ALA A 787 -19.22 -32.49 14.49
C ALA A 787 -19.28 -33.69 15.46
N SER A 788 -19.89 -34.80 15.02
CA SER A 788 -19.96 -36.03 15.81
C SER A 788 -18.62 -36.76 15.81
N THR A 789 -17.85 -36.64 16.89
CA THR A 789 -16.61 -37.39 17.11
C THR A 789 -16.89 -38.78 17.69
N GLU A 790 -16.89 -39.81 16.85
CA GLU A 790 -16.44 -41.16 17.23
C GLU A 790 -16.05 -41.95 15.97
N GLY A 791 -14.90 -42.63 16.01
CA GLY A 791 -14.32 -43.28 14.84
C GLY A 791 -12.82 -43.52 14.99
N THR A 792 -12.44 -44.61 15.63
CA THR A 792 -11.03 -45.02 15.84
C THR A 792 -10.32 -45.31 14.52
N SER A 793 -9.03 -44.95 14.44
CA SER A 793 -8.21 -45.08 13.24
C SER A 793 -7.87 -46.54 12.90
N GLU A 794 -8.56 -47.11 11.90
CA GLU A 794 -8.07 -48.28 11.15
C GLU A 794 -7.28 -47.85 9.91
N THR A 795 -6.08 -48.42 9.72
CA THR A 795 -5.24 -48.20 8.54
C THR A 795 -5.79 -48.94 7.33
N THR A 796 -6.73 -48.32 6.62
CA THR A 796 -7.37 -48.91 5.44
C THR A 796 -6.37 -49.08 4.29
N GLN A 797 -5.79 -50.28 4.15
CA GLN A 797 -5.04 -50.62 2.94
C GLN A 797 -5.98 -50.56 1.73
N MET A 798 -5.62 -49.75 0.73
CA MET A 798 -6.43 -49.56 -0.46
C MET A 798 -6.60 -50.92 -1.18
N PRO A 799 -7.83 -51.42 -1.40
CA PRO A 799 -8.02 -52.75 -1.98
C PRO A 799 -7.39 -52.87 -3.36
N VAL A 800 -6.76 -54.01 -3.65
CA VAL A 800 -6.00 -54.23 -4.90
C VAL A 800 -6.84 -53.97 -6.16
N TYR A 801 -8.16 -54.25 -6.11
CA TYR A 801 -9.08 -53.94 -7.21
C TYR A 801 -9.25 -52.43 -7.49
N ALA A 802 -9.13 -51.57 -6.47
CA ALA A 802 -9.15 -50.12 -6.65
C ALA A 802 -7.86 -49.62 -7.32
N LEU A 803 -6.71 -50.18 -6.96
CA LEU A 803 -5.43 -49.90 -7.61
C LEU A 803 -5.44 -50.34 -9.09
N ILE A 804 -5.97 -51.53 -9.37
CA ILE A 804 -6.20 -52.02 -10.74
C ILE A 804 -7.17 -51.10 -11.51
N GLY A 805 -8.23 -50.62 -10.86
CA GLY A 805 -9.17 -49.65 -11.44
C GLY A 805 -8.50 -48.33 -11.84
N ILE A 806 -7.63 -47.78 -10.98
CA ILE A 806 -6.85 -46.57 -11.27
C ILE A 806 -5.90 -46.81 -12.45
N ILE A 807 -5.17 -47.94 -12.46
CA ILE A 807 -4.27 -48.31 -13.57
C ILE A 807 -5.05 -48.47 -14.88
N ALA A 808 -6.25 -49.07 -14.85
CA ALA A 808 -7.11 -49.20 -16.03
C ALA A 808 -7.61 -47.84 -16.55
N ILE A 809 -8.00 -46.91 -15.67
CA ILE A 809 -8.40 -45.55 -16.03
C ILE A 809 -7.24 -44.78 -16.67
N VAL A 810 -6.05 -44.82 -16.06
CA VAL A 810 -4.83 -44.18 -16.61
C VAL A 810 -4.44 -44.79 -17.96
N GLY A 811 -4.55 -46.13 -18.10
CA GLY A 811 -4.33 -46.82 -19.37
C GLY A 811 -5.31 -46.41 -20.47
N LEU A 812 -6.60 -46.27 -20.14
CA LEU A 812 -7.63 -45.79 -21.07
C LEU A 812 -7.42 -44.32 -21.48
N MET A 813 -6.98 -43.46 -20.55
CA MET A 813 -6.60 -42.08 -20.86
C MET A 813 -5.37 -42.01 -21.78
N GLY A 814 -4.34 -42.82 -21.52
CA GLY A 814 -3.16 -42.94 -22.38
C GLY A 814 -3.51 -43.45 -23.78
N ALA A 815 -4.38 -44.46 -23.88
CA ALA A 815 -4.89 -44.95 -25.16
C ALA A 815 -5.69 -43.88 -25.92
N GLY A 816 -6.56 -43.12 -25.24
CA GLY A 816 -7.29 -42.00 -25.83
C GLY A 816 -6.39 -40.88 -26.37
N TYR A 817 -5.30 -40.58 -25.66
CA TYR A 817 -4.28 -39.62 -26.11
C TYR A 817 -3.56 -40.12 -27.37
N LEU A 818 -3.11 -41.38 -27.38
CA LEU A 818 -2.41 -41.97 -28.52
C LEU A 818 -3.30 -42.16 -29.77
N LEU A 819 -4.60 -42.45 -29.57
CA LEU A 819 -5.56 -42.63 -30.67
C LEU A 819 -6.08 -41.31 -31.26
N SER A 820 -6.18 -40.24 -30.46
CA SER A 820 -6.62 -38.92 -30.95
C SER A 820 -5.57 -38.21 -31.82
N GLY A 821 -4.27 -38.48 -31.61
CA GLY A 821 -3.15 -37.89 -32.35
C GLY A 821 -3.02 -38.22 -33.85
N ARG A 822 -4.02 -38.85 -34.48
CA ARG A 822 -3.99 -39.24 -35.92
C ARG A 822 -5.02 -38.57 -36.83
N ARG A 823 -5.85 -37.63 -36.35
CA ARG A 823 -6.66 -36.77 -37.24
C ARG A 823 -5.85 -35.57 -37.73
N LYS A 824 -5.12 -35.76 -38.85
CA LYS A 824 -4.64 -34.62 -39.65
C LYS A 824 -5.84 -33.83 -40.18
N ILE A 825 -5.82 -32.51 -39.97
CA ILE A 825 -6.64 -31.57 -40.73
C ILE A 825 -6.09 -31.55 -42.18
N LYS A 826 -6.99 -31.35 -43.14
CA LYS A 826 -6.70 -31.28 -44.58
C LYS A 826 -7.46 -30.10 -45.18
#